data_AF-A0A970I764-F1
#
_entry.id   AF-A0A970I764-F1
#
_cell.length_a   1.000
_cell.length_b   1.000
_cell.length_c   1.000
_cell.angle_alpha   90.00
_cell.angle_beta   90.00
_cell.angle_gamma   90.00
#
_symmetry.space_group_name_H-M   'P 1'
#
loop_
_entity.id
_entity.type
_entity.pdbx_description
1 polymer ?
#
loop_
_entity_poly.entity_id
_entity_poly.type
_entity_poly.pdbx_seq_one_letter_code
_entity_poly.pdbx_strand_id
1 'polypeptide(L)'
;MNYKNFIQTLGFTPKENTSGIFHKKYNGYAIEIDFENSIFNFGNKIKGESKTTQNFSQAENWVVLECIDRLLEKGYPPQNVVLEKTWRTGHGTSGRLDILVTRDDGSAYLMIECKTWGAEFEKEFKNLERNGGQLFTYFQQDKDADILMLYASQLQGNNIEFKNIIVKIEDDYRQAGNVKDFFERWNKLPKTNGIFENWVTPYEFQSKALTKNDLKVLKQEDSSFIFNRFLEILRHNVVSDKPNAFNKIFTLFLCKIVDENRNPDEQLHFQWLEGEDNHISFQKRLTDLYNRGMLELLEKKVTDVSDSEFDKQFLQVETQYKDKFKEILTEIRLKKNNEFAIKEVYDDASFEENAKVVKEVVELLQVYQIRYNYRQQFLSDFFELLLTTGLKQESGQFFTPVPIARFIIKSLPFQEITAQKIEQGNKNDLLPTIIDYAAGSGHFLTESMEEVQTYIDNLDESKFNPTTQRAIKKWKEDQFDWAEDYVYGIEKDYRLVKTAKVSCYLHGDGLAKVIHGDGLGDFATSKEFKDLLKETDKTYPQDNKQFDIIISNPPYSVSAFKGLMDEEKAKLGFELYNRLTDQSSEIECLFIERTKQLLKDGGVAGIILPSSILSNTGIYSQTREILFKHFEILGIAELGSNTFMATGTNTVTLFLRRRNNADAYNVEEAIKKCFVSLQDVTINGIEKPIAKYVAHVWDTISFDDYKTLLQKTPNKNIEQHEIYKEYTKKIKAKNEAELWTNILALEQDKLLYFILAYPQKLVLVKTGEKNEEKRFLGYEFSNRRGSEGIHPIQRSKSIDECTQLYDADSFTNPEKASTYIYKAFNGEFDVDVPENLQQNVSYHNLVDMFTFDRVDFEKNISLSAKKKVVIESKFEQIKLSQVLEVLESGNRPKGGVGEYLEGIPSLGGEHIGLDGRISINKNNLKFVPIDFFNSSKQGILKDLDILICKDGALTGKVALFRTNDLGYESSMINEHVFLLRANENSIQGYLFNLLLSKKGQELLKANITGQAQGGLNRGNLLDIRIPLPPLDIQKKIVSEIEAMEKQEQKAVEEIHSYQNEIKEIINDLNRYEKFTLESISENLDNLRKPVTKSDRENGVYPYYGASGVVDFVADYLIDDTVLLISEDGANLKSRVYPIAFTATGKIWVNNHAHVLKFEDNATHKLVELYINQTDISEYITGQAQPKLNQKNLNSIKIPLPPIEEQKKVVAEIEKIETKIAELEKQIADIPKHKEKILKKYLE
;
A
#
# COMPACT_ATOMS: atom_id res chain seq x y z
N MET A 1 -4.30 47.87 34.73
CA MET A 1 -3.79 47.35 36.02
C MET A 1 -4.17 48.33 37.12
N ASN A 2 -4.71 47.89 38.26
CA ASN A 2 -4.83 48.76 39.43
C ASN A 2 -3.45 48.83 40.10
N TYR A 3 -2.62 49.80 39.71
CA TYR A 3 -1.21 49.88 40.12
C TYR A 3 -1.01 49.96 41.63
N LYS A 4 -1.95 50.57 42.38
CA LYS A 4 -1.92 50.57 43.84
C LYS A 4 -2.16 49.19 44.42
N ASN A 5 -3.13 48.43 43.87
CA ASN A 5 -3.35 47.05 44.28
C ASN A 5 -2.10 46.20 43.96
N PHE A 6 -1.52 46.36 42.77
CA PHE A 6 -0.33 45.63 42.35
C PHE A 6 0.85 45.78 43.32
N ILE A 7 1.22 47.02 43.67
CA ILE A 7 2.34 47.25 44.57
C ILE A 7 2.03 46.85 46.02
N GLN A 8 0.76 46.91 46.44
CA GLN A 8 0.34 46.42 47.76
C GLN A 8 0.43 44.90 47.83
N THR A 9 0.08 44.19 46.75
CA THR A 9 0.29 42.74 46.63
C THR A 9 1.78 42.39 46.64
N LEU A 10 2.65 43.23 46.07
CA LEU A 10 4.10 43.11 46.21
C LEU A 10 4.61 43.45 47.62
N GLY A 11 3.77 43.90 48.56
CA GLY A 11 4.19 44.24 49.92
C GLY A 11 4.80 45.63 50.09
N PHE A 12 4.62 46.54 49.13
CA PHE A 12 4.96 47.94 49.32
C PHE A 12 3.96 48.61 50.27
N THR A 13 4.48 49.36 51.24
CA THR A 13 3.69 50.06 52.26
C THR A 13 3.89 51.58 52.16
N PRO A 14 2.91 52.40 52.54
CA PRO A 14 3.07 53.85 52.56
C PRO A 14 4.24 54.27 53.45
N LYS A 15 5.11 55.14 52.94
CA LYS A 15 6.27 55.65 53.70
C LYS A 15 5.80 56.72 54.69
N GLU A 16 6.13 56.54 55.97
CA GLU A 16 5.77 57.48 57.04
C GLU A 16 6.22 58.92 56.71
N ASN A 17 5.36 59.90 57.03
CA ASN A 17 5.58 61.34 56.79
C ASN A 17 5.75 61.75 55.31
N THR A 18 5.21 60.97 54.36
CA THR A 18 5.18 61.31 52.92
C THR A 18 3.76 61.15 52.33
N SER A 19 3.45 61.87 51.26
CA SER A 19 2.21 61.71 50.49
C SER A 19 2.51 60.99 49.17
N GLY A 20 1.72 59.98 48.81
CA GLY A 20 1.85 59.29 47.53
C GLY A 20 3.09 58.40 47.34
N ILE A 21 4.01 58.33 48.32
CA ILE A 21 5.21 57.49 48.25
C ILE A 21 5.01 56.18 49.02
N PHE A 22 5.27 55.07 48.34
CA PHE A 22 5.27 53.73 48.91
C PHE A 22 6.70 53.20 48.92
N HIS A 23 7.07 52.44 49.95
CA HIS A 23 8.37 51.76 50.00
C HIS A 23 8.23 50.27 50.30
N LYS A 24 9.24 49.51 49.88
CA LYS A 24 9.48 48.15 50.35
C LYS A 24 10.92 48.06 50.82
N LYS A 25 11.11 47.53 52.04
CA LYS A 25 12.42 47.38 52.68
C LYS A 25 12.91 45.96 52.51
N TYR A 26 14.16 45.83 52.09
CA TYR A 26 14.93 44.60 51.99
C TYR A 26 16.13 44.70 52.95
N ASN A 27 16.94 43.66 53.05
CA ASN A 27 18.07 43.62 53.99
C ASN A 27 19.10 44.75 53.72
N GLY A 28 19.00 45.87 54.45
CA GLY A 28 19.85 47.05 54.26
C GLY A 28 19.63 47.82 52.95
N TYR A 29 18.44 47.70 52.33
CA TYR A 29 18.07 48.39 51.09
C TYR A 29 16.56 48.71 51.03
N ALA A 30 16.15 49.69 50.23
CA ALA A 30 14.73 49.97 50.01
C ALA A 30 14.47 50.49 48.60
N ILE A 31 13.35 50.07 48.01
CA ILE A 31 12.81 50.63 46.77
C ILE A 31 11.64 51.54 47.16
N GLU A 32 11.56 52.71 46.53
CA GLU A 32 10.46 53.67 46.72
C GLU A 32 9.71 53.91 45.40
N ILE A 33 8.40 54.05 45.48
CA ILE A 33 7.50 54.30 44.35
C ILE A 33 6.75 55.58 44.65
N ASP A 34 6.99 56.60 43.83
CA ASP A 34 6.37 57.91 43.96
C ASP A 34 5.21 58.04 42.95
N PHE A 35 3.97 57.96 43.43
CA PHE A 35 2.79 58.11 42.58
C PHE A 35 2.50 59.55 42.17
N GLU A 36 3.01 60.54 42.91
CA GLU A 36 2.79 61.95 42.57
C GLU A 36 3.67 62.35 41.39
N ASN A 37 4.93 61.90 41.40
CA ASN A 37 5.88 62.15 40.31
C ASN A 37 5.93 61.02 39.27
N SER A 38 5.21 59.92 39.48
CA SER A 38 5.17 58.73 38.60
C SER A 38 6.56 58.11 38.35
N ILE A 39 7.36 57.98 39.41
CA ILE A 39 8.77 57.55 39.37
C ILE A 39 8.97 56.27 40.21
N PHE A 40 9.78 55.35 39.68
CA PHE A 40 10.36 54.25 40.45
C PHE A 40 11.77 54.64 40.93
N ASN A 41 11.96 54.74 42.24
CA ASN A 41 13.27 54.96 42.84
C ASN A 41 13.83 53.63 43.33
N PHE A 42 14.70 53.05 42.51
CA PHE A 42 15.35 51.78 42.81
C PHE A 42 16.46 51.88 43.85
N GLY A 43 16.76 53.04 44.45
CA GLY A 43 17.81 53.25 45.45
C GLY A 43 19.19 53.55 44.84
N ASN A 44 20.24 53.58 45.67
CA ASN A 44 21.60 54.00 45.27
C ASN A 44 22.58 52.84 45.01
N LYS A 45 22.16 51.58 45.22
CA LYS A 45 23.02 50.40 44.99
C LYS A 45 22.75 49.75 43.63
N ILE A 46 21.50 49.72 43.17
CA ILE A 46 21.14 49.29 41.81
C ILE A 46 21.63 50.35 40.82
N LYS A 47 22.44 49.94 39.85
CA LYS A 47 23.04 50.86 38.87
C LYS A 47 22.15 50.99 37.64
N GLY A 48 21.61 52.17 37.36
CA GLY A 48 20.92 52.45 36.08
C GLY A 48 21.84 53.16 35.09
N GLU A 49 22.02 52.61 33.88
CA GLU A 49 22.75 53.29 32.79
C GLU A 49 21.85 54.28 32.03
N SER A 50 20.52 54.13 32.14
CA SER A 50 19.49 55.07 31.71
C SER A 50 18.40 55.20 32.80
N LYS A 51 17.46 56.13 32.61
CA LYS A 51 16.30 56.35 33.50
C LYS A 51 14.96 56.06 32.82
N THR A 52 14.98 55.37 31.68
CA THR A 52 13.79 55.14 30.84
C THR A 52 12.85 54.08 31.43
N THR A 53 13.36 53.15 32.25
CA THR A 53 12.57 52.18 33.03
C THR A 53 12.09 52.71 34.40
N GLN A 54 12.50 53.91 34.82
CA GLN A 54 12.24 54.46 36.16
C GLN A 54 10.98 55.34 36.24
N ASN A 55 9.96 55.07 35.42
CA ASN A 55 8.73 55.86 35.36
C ASN A 55 7.52 54.99 34.94
N PHE A 56 6.31 55.54 35.08
CA PHE A 56 5.08 54.77 34.83
C PHE A 56 4.60 54.77 33.37
N SER A 57 5.34 55.39 32.44
CA SER A 57 4.86 55.67 31.07
C SER A 57 4.67 54.41 30.21
N GLN A 58 5.41 53.34 30.50
CA GLN A 58 5.33 52.07 29.80
C GLN A 58 4.85 50.97 30.75
N ALA A 59 3.96 50.10 30.26
CA ALA A 59 3.47 48.96 31.03
C ALA A 59 4.60 47.98 31.39
N GLU A 60 5.60 47.84 30.51
CA GLU A 60 6.80 47.01 30.71
C GLU A 60 7.61 47.42 31.95
N ASN A 61 7.66 48.72 32.29
CA ASN A 61 8.39 49.20 33.47
C ASN A 61 7.81 48.64 34.79
N TRP A 62 6.51 48.31 34.82
CA TRP A 62 5.88 47.65 35.96
C TRP A 62 6.29 46.19 36.09
N VAL A 63 6.56 45.52 34.95
CA VAL A 63 7.12 44.16 34.93
C VAL A 63 8.58 44.18 35.38
N VAL A 64 9.37 45.18 34.97
CA VAL A 64 10.74 45.39 35.43
C VAL A 64 10.80 45.61 36.94
N LEU A 65 9.92 46.45 37.50
CA LEU A 65 9.82 46.66 38.94
C LEU A 65 9.56 45.35 39.68
N GLU A 66 8.61 44.55 39.20
CA GLU A 66 8.24 43.29 39.84
C GLU A 66 9.33 42.22 39.70
N CYS A 67 10.02 42.17 38.56
CA CYS A 67 11.18 41.29 38.39
C CYS A 67 12.33 41.66 39.35
N ILE A 68 12.59 42.96 39.55
CA ILE A 68 13.57 43.42 40.54
C ILE A 68 13.15 43.05 41.95
N ASP A 69 11.89 43.26 42.31
CA ASP A 69 11.37 42.90 43.63
C ASP A 69 11.66 41.41 43.91
N ARG A 70 11.36 40.55 42.94
CA ARG A 70 11.60 39.11 43.00
C ARG A 70 13.09 38.75 43.12
N LEU A 71 13.98 39.42 42.39
CA LEU A 71 15.43 39.25 42.53
C LEU A 71 15.90 39.60 43.96
N LEU A 72 15.43 40.71 44.51
CA LEU A 72 15.83 41.14 45.86
C LEU A 72 15.26 40.23 46.96
N GLU A 73 14.00 39.79 46.83
CA GLU A 73 13.40 38.80 47.75
C GLU A 73 14.13 37.47 47.71
N LYS A 74 14.59 37.06 46.53
CA LYS A 74 15.37 35.83 46.35
C LYS A 74 16.72 35.88 47.05
N GLY A 75 17.28 37.09 47.22
CA GLY A 75 18.55 37.32 47.90
C GLY A 75 19.68 37.80 46.98
N TYR A 76 19.38 38.20 45.74
CA TYR A 76 20.38 38.83 44.88
C TYR A 76 20.78 40.20 45.45
N PRO A 77 22.07 40.49 45.64
CA PRO A 77 22.49 41.77 46.21
C PRO A 77 22.16 42.94 45.27
N PRO A 78 21.61 44.07 45.76
CA PRO A 78 21.22 45.19 44.91
C PRO A 78 22.42 45.82 44.18
N GLN A 79 23.64 45.74 44.73
CA GLN A 79 24.85 46.23 44.05
C GLN A 79 25.24 45.41 42.80
N ASN A 80 24.71 44.20 42.67
CA ASN A 80 24.97 43.29 41.56
C ASN A 80 23.86 43.37 40.48
N VAL A 81 22.93 44.30 40.59
CA VAL A 81 21.84 44.50 39.61
C VAL A 81 22.08 45.80 38.84
N VAL A 82 22.09 45.69 37.51
CA VAL A 82 22.24 46.80 36.57
C VAL A 82 21.00 46.92 35.70
N LEU A 83 20.40 48.11 35.67
CA LEU A 83 19.24 48.45 34.85
C LEU A 83 19.66 49.09 33.54
N GLU A 84 18.97 48.71 32.47
CA GLU A 84 19.10 49.28 31.12
C GLU A 84 20.53 49.21 30.58
N LYS A 85 21.15 48.04 30.69
CA LYS A 85 22.55 47.83 30.28
C LYS A 85 22.73 48.10 28.78
N THR A 86 23.74 48.89 28.45
CA THR A 86 24.10 49.25 27.08
C THR A 86 25.52 48.84 26.73
N TRP A 87 25.72 48.43 25.49
CA TRP A 87 27.04 48.19 24.90
C TRP A 87 27.34 49.23 23.83
N ARG A 88 28.61 49.65 23.72
CA ARG A 88 29.04 50.65 22.74
C ARG A 88 29.21 49.99 21.37
N THR A 89 28.17 50.01 20.53
CA THR A 89 28.24 49.49 19.16
C THR A 89 28.58 50.60 18.16
N GLY A 90 29.50 50.32 17.21
CA GLY A 90 30.05 51.30 16.26
C GLY A 90 29.09 51.80 15.15
N HIS A 91 27.89 51.23 15.03
CA HIS A 91 26.83 51.72 14.15
C HIS A 91 25.50 51.75 14.91
N GLY A 92 24.79 52.89 14.80
CA GLY A 92 23.66 53.24 15.64
C GLY A 92 22.44 52.35 15.44
N THR A 93 22.23 51.45 16.41
CA THR A 93 21.01 51.21 17.21
C THR A 93 21.41 50.15 18.24
N SER A 94 21.96 50.56 19.39
CA SER A 94 22.24 49.62 20.48
C SER A 94 20.93 49.30 21.20
N GLY A 95 20.53 48.02 21.16
CA GLY A 95 19.49 47.51 22.07
C GLY A 95 19.92 47.71 23.52
N ARG A 96 18.94 47.84 24.42
CA ARG A 96 19.15 48.03 25.86
C ARG A 96 18.57 46.82 26.56
N LEU A 97 19.39 46.11 27.32
CA LEU A 97 18.92 44.99 28.13
C LEU A 97 18.27 45.54 29.41
N ASP A 98 17.06 45.11 29.74
CA ASP A 98 16.30 45.66 30.87
C ASP A 98 17.02 45.45 32.20
N ILE A 99 17.44 44.21 32.49
CA ILE A 99 18.09 43.84 33.75
C ILE A 99 19.30 42.93 33.48
N LEU A 100 20.45 43.31 34.03
CA LEU A 100 21.64 42.47 34.11
C LEU A 100 21.98 42.21 35.58
N VAL A 101 22.15 40.94 35.94
CA VAL A 101 22.66 40.53 37.25
C VAL A 101 24.10 40.04 37.08
N THR A 102 25.01 40.55 37.91
CA THR A 102 26.44 40.18 37.91
C THR A 102 26.81 39.34 39.12
N ARG A 103 27.96 38.67 39.06
CA ARG A 103 28.64 38.10 40.24
C ARG A 103 29.42 39.21 40.97
N ASP A 104 29.98 38.87 42.13
CA ASP A 104 30.75 39.81 42.96
C ASP A 104 32.03 40.32 42.28
N ASP A 105 32.56 39.58 41.30
CA ASP A 105 33.70 39.99 40.47
C ASP A 105 33.32 40.91 39.28
N GLY A 106 32.02 41.17 39.10
CA GLY A 106 31.47 42.00 38.02
C GLY A 106 31.19 41.26 36.71
N SER A 107 31.47 39.96 36.62
CA SER A 107 31.10 39.14 35.45
C SER A 107 29.57 38.99 35.33
N ALA A 108 29.05 38.96 34.11
CA ALA A 108 27.62 38.75 33.86
C ALA A 108 27.18 37.36 34.32
N TYR A 109 26.02 37.25 34.97
CA TYR A 109 25.43 35.97 35.38
C TYR A 109 24.06 35.75 34.70
N LEU A 110 23.10 36.66 34.90
CA LEU A 110 21.73 36.54 34.40
C LEU A 110 21.34 37.80 33.61
N MET A 111 20.94 37.61 32.36
CA MET A 111 20.41 38.66 31.49
C MET A 111 18.89 38.50 31.34
N ILE A 112 18.10 39.50 31.70
CA ILE A 112 16.64 39.44 31.66
C ILE A 112 16.08 40.51 30.73
N GLU A 113 15.28 40.07 29.77
CA GLU A 113 14.43 40.91 28.92
C GLU A 113 12.99 40.80 29.43
N CYS A 114 12.38 41.92 29.83
CA CYS A 114 11.01 41.95 30.34
C CYS A 114 10.04 42.31 29.21
N LYS A 115 8.87 41.67 29.18
CA LYS A 115 7.78 41.99 28.23
C LYS A 115 6.44 41.98 28.94
N THR A 116 5.46 42.67 28.37
CA THR A 116 4.10 42.62 28.92
C THR A 116 3.48 41.24 28.71
N TRP A 117 2.69 40.78 29.68
CA TRP A 117 2.01 39.49 29.62
C TRP A 117 1.06 39.41 28.42
N GLY A 118 1.04 38.26 27.74
CA GLY A 118 0.18 38.02 26.58
C GLY A 118 0.91 38.22 25.25
N ALA A 119 0.34 39.02 24.35
CA ALA A 119 0.75 39.06 22.94
C ALA A 119 2.22 39.49 22.71
N GLU A 120 2.75 40.42 23.51
CA GLU A 120 4.14 40.87 23.37
C GLU A 120 5.14 39.79 23.79
N PHE A 121 4.88 39.14 24.93
CA PHE A 121 5.68 38.00 25.37
C PHE A 121 5.66 36.85 24.36
N GLU A 122 4.49 36.45 23.86
CA GLU A 122 4.38 35.37 22.87
C GLU A 122 5.06 35.72 21.54
N LYS A 123 5.06 36.99 21.14
CA LYS A 123 5.77 37.48 19.95
C LYS A 123 7.28 37.38 20.13
N GLU A 124 7.81 37.82 21.27
CA GLU A 124 9.25 37.75 21.53
C GLU A 124 9.72 36.31 21.78
N PHE A 125 8.88 35.46 22.36
CA PHE A 125 9.17 34.03 22.44
C PHE A 125 9.29 33.39 21.05
N LYS A 126 8.37 33.69 20.12
CA LYS A 126 8.49 33.25 18.73
C LYS A 126 9.73 33.82 18.02
N ASN A 127 10.15 35.04 18.35
CA ASN A 127 11.40 35.59 17.83
C ASN A 127 12.62 34.82 18.36
N LEU A 128 12.64 34.52 19.66
CA LEU A 128 13.67 33.69 20.28
C LEU A 128 13.78 32.33 19.58
N GLU A 129 12.66 31.66 19.32
CA GLU A 129 12.61 30.37 18.62
C GLU A 129 13.03 30.46 17.13
N ARG A 130 12.81 31.61 16.49
CA ARG A 130 13.10 31.80 15.06
C ARG A 130 14.55 32.20 14.79
N ASN A 131 15.14 33.07 15.61
CA ASN A 131 16.46 33.64 15.35
C ASN A 131 17.24 34.06 16.61
N GLY A 132 16.84 33.62 17.81
CA GLY A 132 17.51 33.96 19.07
C GLY A 132 17.09 35.31 19.68
N GLY A 133 16.32 36.12 18.95
CA GLY A 133 15.80 37.40 19.44
C GLY A 133 16.89 38.38 19.91
N GLN A 134 16.50 39.31 20.79
CA GLN A 134 17.43 40.30 21.34
C GLN A 134 18.38 39.72 22.38
N LEU A 135 17.92 38.75 23.19
CA LEU A 135 18.71 38.07 24.22
C LEU A 135 20.02 37.50 23.67
N PHE A 136 20.00 36.87 22.49
CA PHE A 136 21.21 36.28 21.90
C PHE A 136 22.16 37.37 21.39
N THR A 137 21.60 38.51 20.98
CA THR A 137 22.40 39.68 20.58
C THR A 137 23.13 40.27 21.79
N TYR A 138 22.47 40.34 22.95
CA TYR A 138 23.08 40.80 24.21
C TYR A 138 24.17 39.85 24.70
N PHE A 139 23.90 38.55 24.67
CA PHE A 139 24.90 37.53 25.02
C PHE A 139 26.15 37.61 24.14
N GLN A 140 26.01 37.93 22.84
CA GLN A 140 27.17 38.08 21.96
C GLN A 140 28.07 39.27 22.34
N GLN A 141 27.54 40.27 23.05
CA GLN A 141 28.31 41.42 23.54
C GLN A 141 29.01 41.12 24.88
N ASP A 142 28.45 40.21 25.68
CA ASP A 142 28.98 39.80 26.98
C ASP A 142 28.70 38.31 27.21
N LYS A 143 29.71 37.50 26.90
CA LYS A 143 29.63 36.04 26.86
C LYS A 143 29.79 35.38 28.22
N ASP A 144 29.92 36.15 29.31
CA ASP A 144 30.13 35.59 30.65
C ASP A 144 28.82 35.16 31.32
N ALA A 145 27.66 35.59 30.79
CA ALA A 145 26.36 35.21 31.34
C ALA A 145 26.12 33.71 31.26
N ASP A 146 25.62 33.14 32.35
CA ASP A 146 25.22 31.73 32.44
C ASP A 146 23.77 31.54 32.02
N ILE A 147 22.95 32.59 32.12
CA ILE A 147 21.51 32.48 31.92
C ILE A 147 20.97 33.70 31.18
N LEU A 148 20.15 33.44 30.17
CA LEU A 148 19.31 34.43 29.49
C LEU A 148 17.85 34.14 29.81
N MET A 149 17.06 35.16 30.09
CA MET A 149 15.66 35.02 30.48
C MET A 149 14.77 36.02 29.76
N LEU A 150 13.69 35.52 29.15
CA LEU A 150 12.54 36.34 28.78
C LEU A 150 11.52 36.26 29.92
N TYR A 151 11.05 37.39 30.43
CA TYR A 151 10.23 37.47 31.64
C TYR A 151 8.95 38.29 31.43
N ALA A 152 7.84 37.84 32.00
CA ALA A 152 6.59 38.59 32.08
C ALA A 152 5.86 38.31 33.40
N SER A 153 5.07 39.27 33.88
CA SER A 153 4.20 39.09 35.04
C SER A 153 2.87 39.83 34.90
N GLN A 154 1.86 39.35 35.62
CA GLN A 154 0.53 39.96 35.69
C GLN A 154 -0.10 39.81 37.08
N LEU A 155 -1.06 40.68 37.39
CA LEU A 155 -1.88 40.58 38.60
C LEU A 155 -3.17 39.83 38.28
N GLN A 156 -3.37 38.66 38.89
CA GLN A 156 -4.59 37.85 38.77
C GLN A 156 -5.25 37.71 40.15
N GLY A 157 -6.37 38.43 40.35
CA GLY A 157 -7.02 38.52 41.66
C GLY A 157 -6.12 39.21 42.69
N ASN A 158 -5.75 38.49 43.76
CA ASN A 158 -4.82 38.94 44.80
C ASN A 158 -3.41 38.31 44.70
N ASN A 159 -3.13 37.56 43.64
CA ASN A 159 -1.84 36.90 43.43
C ASN A 159 -1.13 37.47 42.19
N ILE A 160 0.20 37.50 42.24
CA ILE A 160 1.04 37.88 41.10
C ILE A 160 1.53 36.61 40.43
N GLU A 161 1.12 36.43 39.18
CA GLU A 161 1.58 35.34 38.34
C GLU A 161 2.73 35.84 37.46
N PHE A 162 3.75 34.99 37.27
CA PHE A 162 4.86 35.27 36.37
C PHE A 162 5.09 34.11 35.41
N LYS A 163 5.67 34.43 34.25
CA LYS A 163 6.04 33.49 33.21
C LYS A 163 7.45 33.83 32.75
N ASN A 164 8.30 32.82 32.62
CA ASN A 164 9.65 33.00 32.09
C ASN A 164 10.02 31.91 31.07
N ILE A 165 10.94 32.26 30.19
CA ILE A 165 11.61 31.36 29.25
C ILE A 165 13.10 31.55 29.47
N ILE A 166 13.77 30.48 29.87
CA ILE A 166 15.15 30.48 30.34
C ILE A 166 16.02 29.73 29.34
N VAL A 167 17.09 30.37 28.89
CA VAL A 167 18.15 29.76 28.10
C VAL A 167 19.40 29.69 28.98
N LYS A 168 19.72 28.48 29.44
CA LYS A 168 20.98 28.20 30.12
C LYS A 168 22.11 28.12 29.09
N ILE A 169 23.22 28.76 29.39
CA ILE A 169 24.39 28.79 28.51
C ILE A 169 25.33 27.64 28.85
N GLU A 170 25.61 26.81 27.85
CA GLU A 170 26.60 25.73 27.92
C GLU A 170 27.96 26.22 27.37
N ASP A 171 29.05 25.56 27.73
CA ASP A 171 30.41 26.02 27.41
C ASP A 171 30.71 26.10 25.90
N ASP A 172 30.12 25.19 25.12
CA ASP A 172 30.25 25.16 23.67
C ASP A 172 29.56 26.34 22.98
N TYR A 173 28.52 26.90 23.61
CA TYR A 173 27.79 28.07 23.11
C TYR A 173 28.67 29.33 23.16
N ARG A 174 29.55 29.42 24.17
CA ARG A 174 30.48 30.55 24.34
C ARG A 174 31.47 30.67 23.19
N GLN A 175 31.73 29.59 22.47
CA GLN A 175 32.63 29.55 21.32
C GLN A 175 32.02 30.16 20.04
N ALA A 176 30.71 30.45 20.03
CA ALA A 176 30.02 30.96 18.85
C ALA A 176 30.57 32.32 18.37
N GLY A 177 30.91 32.42 17.09
CA GLY A 177 31.50 33.64 16.50
C GLY A 177 30.51 34.79 16.31
N ASN A 178 29.21 34.49 16.20
CA ASN A 178 28.13 35.46 16.00
C ASN A 178 26.78 34.88 16.45
N VAL A 179 25.73 35.71 16.46
CA VAL A 179 24.37 35.32 16.88
C VAL A 179 23.80 34.15 16.08
N LYS A 180 24.08 34.08 14.77
CA LYS A 180 23.58 32.98 13.92
C LYS A 180 24.25 31.65 14.30
N ASP A 181 25.56 31.66 14.50
CA ASP A 181 26.34 30.50 14.98
C ASP A 181 25.86 30.05 16.38
N PHE A 182 25.57 31.00 17.28
CA PHE A 182 25.01 30.69 18.59
C PHE A 182 23.61 30.05 18.47
N PHE A 183 22.74 30.61 17.63
CA PHE A 183 21.39 30.06 17.38
C PHE A 183 21.42 28.65 16.75
N GLU A 184 22.40 28.37 15.90
CA GLU A 184 22.60 27.03 15.31
C GLU A 184 23.10 26.02 16.35
N ARG A 185 23.96 26.44 17.30
CA ARG A 185 24.48 25.59 18.38
C ARG A 185 23.49 25.35 19.51
N TRP A 186 22.60 26.30 19.77
CA TRP A 186 21.61 26.18 20.83
C TRP A 186 20.69 24.97 20.59
N ASN A 187 20.48 24.16 21.64
CA ASN A 187 19.61 22.98 21.60
C ASN A 187 18.12 23.31 21.33
N LYS A 188 17.72 24.60 21.39
CA LYS A 188 16.34 25.10 21.21
C LYS A 188 15.35 24.50 22.21
N LEU A 189 15.83 24.13 23.40
CA LEU A 189 15.03 23.61 24.51
C LEU A 189 15.10 24.58 25.69
N PRO A 190 14.30 25.67 25.70
CA PRO A 190 14.27 26.57 26.84
C PRO A 190 13.59 25.92 28.05
N LYS A 191 13.99 26.37 29.25
CA LYS A 191 13.41 25.94 30.53
C LYS A 191 12.40 27.01 31.01
N THR A 192 11.45 26.63 31.86
CA THR A 192 10.39 27.56 32.36
C THR A 192 10.42 27.75 33.87
N ASN A 193 11.46 27.23 34.52
CA ASN A 193 11.69 27.30 35.96
C ASN A 193 13.19 27.15 36.25
N GLY A 194 13.58 27.48 37.47
CA GLY A 194 14.90 27.19 38.03
C GLY A 194 15.71 28.41 38.44
N ILE A 195 15.04 29.54 38.70
CA ILE A 195 15.68 30.77 39.21
C ILE A 195 14.89 31.33 40.39
N PHE A 196 13.59 31.60 40.19
CA PHE A 196 12.79 32.34 41.16
C PHE A 196 12.07 31.45 42.18
N GLU A 197 12.10 30.14 42.01
CA GLU A 197 11.41 29.17 42.83
C GLU A 197 12.09 29.01 44.19
N ASN A 198 11.33 28.87 45.29
CA ASN A 198 11.84 28.93 46.66
C ASN A 198 12.98 27.96 46.98
N TRP A 199 13.05 26.81 46.30
CA TRP A 199 14.11 25.79 46.50
C TRP A 199 15.44 26.09 45.81
N VAL A 200 15.48 27.07 44.89
CA VAL A 200 16.70 27.42 44.15
C VAL A 200 17.58 28.36 44.98
N THR A 201 18.89 28.16 45.05
CA THR A 201 19.80 29.11 45.70
C THR A 201 20.14 30.26 44.74
N PRO A 202 20.23 31.53 45.17
CA PRO A 202 20.74 32.60 44.30
C PRO A 202 22.09 32.25 43.69
N TYR A 203 22.28 32.59 42.41
CA TYR A 203 23.46 32.24 41.60
C TYR A 203 23.60 30.75 41.23
N GLU A 204 22.61 29.91 41.56
CA GLU A 204 22.50 28.55 41.07
C GLU A 204 21.31 28.40 40.12
N PHE A 205 21.34 27.40 39.24
CA PHE A 205 20.22 27.03 38.38
C PHE A 205 19.81 25.58 38.67
N GLN A 206 18.58 25.37 39.11
CA GLN A 206 18.03 24.04 39.42
C GLN A 206 16.65 23.89 38.79
N SER A 207 16.49 22.95 37.85
CA SER A 207 15.20 22.72 37.20
C SER A 207 14.31 21.81 38.05
N LYS A 208 13.00 22.10 38.12
CA LYS A 208 12.02 21.17 38.69
C LYS A 208 12.07 19.84 37.93
N ALA A 209 12.23 18.74 38.66
CA ALA A 209 12.16 17.41 38.07
C ALA A 209 10.77 17.15 37.46
N LEU A 210 10.77 16.60 36.25
CA LEU A 210 9.55 16.20 35.54
C LEU A 210 8.87 15.04 36.25
N THR A 211 7.55 15.14 36.38
CA THR A 211 6.64 14.04 36.72
C THR A 211 5.90 13.60 35.45
N LYS A 212 5.16 12.49 35.52
CA LYS A 212 4.35 12.02 34.38
C LYS A 212 3.31 13.07 33.95
N ASN A 213 2.75 13.80 34.90
CA ASN A 213 1.77 14.88 34.63
C ASN A 213 2.39 16.10 33.91
N ASP A 214 3.72 16.24 33.94
CA ASP A 214 4.42 17.33 33.24
C ASP A 214 4.75 16.97 31.77
N LEU A 215 4.53 15.72 31.33
CA LEU A 215 4.84 15.26 29.98
C LEU A 215 3.85 15.79 28.93
N LYS A 216 4.38 16.13 27.76
CA LYS A 216 3.60 16.59 26.60
C LYS A 216 3.17 15.40 25.75
N VAL A 217 1.91 15.39 25.33
CA VAL A 217 1.44 14.49 24.28
C VAL A 217 2.17 14.83 22.97
N LEU A 218 2.76 13.83 22.35
CA LEU A 218 3.52 13.98 21.11
C LEU A 218 2.55 14.21 19.94
N LYS A 219 2.89 15.08 18.99
CA LYS A 219 2.10 15.35 17.78
C LYS A 219 2.90 15.05 16.52
N GLN A 220 2.24 15.04 15.36
CA GLN A 220 2.91 14.78 14.07
C GLN A 220 4.05 15.77 13.76
N GLU A 221 3.88 17.05 14.12
CA GLU A 221 4.92 18.07 13.99
C GLU A 221 6.14 17.78 14.89
N ASP A 222 5.91 17.21 16.07
CA ASP A 222 6.95 16.84 17.03
C ASP A 222 7.78 15.66 16.53
N SER A 223 7.15 14.64 15.89
CA SER A 223 7.86 13.48 15.33
C SER A 223 8.96 13.88 14.34
N SER A 224 8.62 14.76 13.41
CA SER A 224 9.57 15.30 12.42
C SER A 224 10.63 16.18 13.08
N PHE A 225 10.24 16.97 14.08
CA PHE A 225 11.18 17.79 14.84
C PHE A 225 12.20 16.91 15.59
N ILE A 226 11.75 15.94 16.39
CA ILE A 226 12.60 15.04 17.16
C ILE A 226 13.60 14.31 16.26
N PHE A 227 13.14 13.75 15.14
CA PHE A 227 14.02 13.06 14.20
C PHE A 227 15.12 13.98 13.63
N ASN A 228 14.74 15.19 13.18
CA ASN A 228 15.68 16.14 12.60
C ASN A 228 16.68 16.67 13.63
N ARG A 229 16.23 16.93 14.87
CA ARG A 229 17.10 17.38 15.97
C ARG A 229 18.03 16.26 16.42
N PHE A 230 17.56 15.01 16.48
CA PHE A 230 18.43 13.87 16.74
C PHE A 230 19.57 13.79 15.70
N LEU A 231 19.25 13.88 14.41
CA LEU A 231 20.28 13.91 13.36
C LEU A 231 21.22 15.10 13.46
N GLU A 232 20.77 16.24 14.00
CA GLU A 232 21.58 17.42 14.25
C GLU A 232 22.55 17.22 15.40
N ILE A 233 22.09 16.67 16.53
CA ILE A 233 22.92 16.26 17.68
C ILE A 233 24.06 15.35 17.21
N LEU A 234 23.75 14.35 16.38
CA LEU A 234 24.77 13.45 15.82
C LEU A 234 25.80 14.19 14.94
N ARG A 235 25.38 15.20 14.17
CA ARG A 235 26.27 16.00 13.33
C ARG A 235 27.19 16.90 14.16
N HIS A 236 26.63 17.59 15.16
CA HIS A 236 27.40 18.49 16.03
C HIS A 236 28.44 17.74 16.84
N ASN A 237 28.11 16.53 17.29
CA ASN A 237 29.00 15.68 18.08
C ASN A 237 29.90 14.74 17.25
N VAL A 238 29.93 14.91 15.92
CA VAL A 238 30.78 14.17 14.98
C VAL A 238 30.59 12.64 15.10
N VAL A 239 29.34 12.19 15.21
CA VAL A 239 29.00 10.76 15.26
C VAL A 239 28.92 10.21 13.84
N SER A 240 29.85 9.31 13.49
CA SER A 240 29.94 8.69 12.16
C SER A 240 29.05 7.44 12.03
N ASP A 241 28.95 6.63 13.07
CA ASP A 241 28.14 5.39 13.09
C ASP A 241 26.67 5.68 13.44
N LYS A 242 25.93 6.15 12.45
CA LYS A 242 24.48 6.40 12.61
C LYS A 242 23.70 5.13 12.97
N PRO A 243 23.90 3.97 12.32
CA PRO A 243 23.18 2.75 12.71
C PRO A 243 23.32 2.39 14.20
N ASN A 244 24.52 2.50 14.77
CA ASN A 244 24.71 2.30 16.21
C ASN A 244 23.91 3.33 17.03
N ALA A 245 23.98 4.61 16.66
CA ALA A 245 23.26 5.68 17.35
C ALA A 245 21.73 5.45 17.36
N PHE A 246 21.16 4.98 16.25
CA PHE A 246 19.73 4.61 16.18
C PHE A 246 19.40 3.39 17.04
N ASN A 247 20.26 2.36 17.08
CA ASN A 247 20.07 1.24 18.00
C ASN A 247 20.09 1.69 19.48
N LYS A 248 20.92 2.69 19.82
CA LYS A 248 20.96 3.26 21.18
C LYS A 248 19.70 4.05 21.52
N ILE A 249 19.06 4.71 20.55
CA ILE A 249 17.73 5.31 20.76
C ILE A 249 16.71 4.26 21.21
N PHE A 250 16.65 3.08 20.59
CA PHE A 250 15.69 2.04 21.02
C PHE A 250 15.94 1.58 22.46
N THR A 251 17.21 1.58 22.91
CA THR A 251 17.54 1.34 24.32
C THR A 251 17.01 2.46 25.23
N LEU A 252 17.12 3.72 24.80
CA LEU A 252 16.57 4.86 25.54
C LEU A 252 15.03 4.83 25.59
N PHE A 253 14.35 4.42 24.51
CA PHE A 253 12.90 4.22 24.54
C PHE A 253 12.49 3.14 25.52
N LEU A 254 13.21 2.02 25.59
CA LEU A 254 12.97 1.00 26.59
C LEU A 254 13.03 1.58 28.02
N CYS A 255 14.05 2.39 28.31
CA CYS A 255 14.22 3.05 29.61
C CYS A 255 13.06 4.01 29.90
N LYS A 256 12.61 4.77 28.90
CA LYS A 256 11.53 5.73 29.04
C LYS A 256 10.16 5.06 29.22
N ILE A 257 9.88 3.99 28.47
CA ILE A 257 8.63 3.20 28.58
C ILE A 257 8.46 2.63 30.00
N VAL A 258 9.54 2.09 30.57
CA VAL A 258 9.49 1.54 31.94
C VAL A 258 9.41 2.64 33.00
N ASP A 259 10.04 3.80 32.76
CA ASP A 259 9.99 4.94 33.67
C ASP A 259 8.62 5.62 33.70
N GLU A 260 7.92 5.69 32.56
CA GLU A 260 6.54 6.20 32.44
C GLU A 260 5.48 5.29 33.10
N ASN A 261 5.89 4.09 33.56
CA ASN A 261 5.06 3.17 34.35
C ASN A 261 4.97 3.53 35.84
N ARG A 262 5.39 4.74 36.23
CA ARG A 262 5.33 5.23 37.61
C ARG A 262 4.00 5.91 37.94
N ASN A 263 3.79 6.16 39.22
CA ASN A 263 2.67 6.96 39.68
C ASN A 263 2.74 8.38 39.08
N PRO A 264 1.58 9.03 38.78
CA PRO A 264 1.57 10.28 38.04
C PRO A 264 2.36 11.44 38.67
N ASP A 265 2.43 11.47 40.00
CA ASP A 265 3.08 12.52 40.78
C ASP A 265 4.53 12.18 41.17
N GLU A 266 5.01 10.97 40.84
CA GLU A 266 6.40 10.60 41.10
C GLU A 266 7.35 11.24 40.10
N GLN A 267 8.53 11.62 40.60
CA GLN A 267 9.62 12.08 39.77
C GLN A 267 10.06 10.99 38.79
N LEU A 268 10.13 11.36 37.51
CA LEU A 268 10.67 10.51 36.47
C LEU A 268 12.20 10.41 36.62
N HIS A 269 12.76 9.24 36.35
CA HIS A 269 14.21 9.05 36.38
C HIS A 269 14.84 9.26 34.99
N PHE A 270 14.06 9.14 33.91
CA PHE A 270 14.47 9.40 32.54
C PHE A 270 14.46 10.91 32.26
N GLN A 271 15.40 11.63 32.87
CA GLN A 271 15.62 13.06 32.64
C GLN A 271 17.01 13.46 33.15
N TRP A 272 17.51 14.60 32.68
CA TRP A 272 18.64 15.30 33.30
C TRP A 272 18.15 16.22 34.41
N LEU A 273 18.72 16.09 35.62
CA LEU A 273 18.42 16.89 36.81
C LEU A 273 19.49 17.96 37.03
N GLU A 274 19.18 19.20 36.67
CA GLU A 274 20.13 20.31 36.80
C GLU A 274 20.46 20.64 38.25
N GLY A 275 21.76 20.71 38.56
CA GLY A 275 22.27 20.96 39.91
C GLY A 275 22.42 19.70 40.77
N GLU A 276 21.87 18.56 40.34
CA GLU A 276 21.98 17.28 41.05
C GLU A 276 22.86 16.28 40.28
N ASP A 277 22.71 16.21 38.96
CA ASP A 277 23.41 15.23 38.13
C ASP A 277 24.80 15.68 37.70
N ASN A 278 25.72 14.72 37.71
CA ASN A 278 26.88 14.68 36.84
C ASN A 278 26.75 13.52 35.83
N HIS A 279 27.65 13.49 34.83
CA HIS A 279 27.66 12.49 33.76
C HIS A 279 27.68 11.02 34.25
N ILE A 280 28.29 10.76 35.41
CA ILE A 280 28.35 9.43 36.03
C ILE A 280 27.00 9.06 36.67
N SER A 281 26.50 9.91 37.58
CA SER A 281 25.25 9.68 38.31
C SER A 281 24.04 9.55 37.37
N PHE A 282 23.99 10.37 36.31
CA PHE A 282 22.97 10.32 35.28
C PHE A 282 22.99 8.98 34.52
N GLN A 283 24.16 8.54 34.04
CA GLN A 283 24.25 7.28 33.32
C GLN A 283 24.00 6.07 34.20
N LYS A 284 24.41 6.08 35.48
CA LYS A 284 24.01 5.03 36.45
C LYS A 284 22.48 4.91 36.54
N ARG A 285 21.77 6.03 36.64
CA ARG A 285 20.31 6.04 36.71
C ARG A 285 19.67 5.51 35.42
N LEU A 286 20.23 5.84 34.25
CA LEU A 286 19.77 5.27 32.98
C LEU A 286 20.05 3.76 32.88
N THR A 287 21.21 3.29 33.32
CA THR A 287 21.53 1.85 33.36
C THR A 287 20.58 1.09 34.30
N ASP A 288 20.24 1.65 35.45
CA ASP A 288 19.27 1.04 36.36
C ASP A 288 17.87 0.96 35.71
N LEU A 289 17.44 1.98 34.95
CA LEU A 289 16.22 1.93 34.14
C LEU A 289 16.31 0.88 33.03
N TYR A 290 17.45 0.77 32.35
CA TYR A 290 17.66 -0.25 31.32
C TYR A 290 17.55 -1.65 31.91
N ASN A 291 18.23 -1.94 33.03
CA ASN A 291 18.15 -3.22 33.72
C ASN A 291 16.70 -3.59 34.07
N ARG A 292 15.93 -2.61 34.57
CA ARG A 292 14.52 -2.79 34.88
C ARG A 292 13.70 -3.06 33.61
N GLY A 293 13.88 -2.28 32.55
CA GLY A 293 13.17 -2.47 31.28
C GLY A 293 13.49 -3.82 30.62
N MET A 294 14.75 -4.25 30.68
CA MET A 294 15.19 -5.56 30.21
C MET A 294 14.52 -6.72 30.94
N LEU A 295 14.35 -6.59 32.25
CA LEU A 295 13.69 -7.60 33.07
C LEU A 295 12.17 -7.56 32.90
N GLU A 296 11.54 -6.39 33.02
CA GLU A 296 10.07 -6.27 33.02
C GLU A 296 9.47 -6.47 31.62
N LEU A 297 10.14 -6.02 30.56
CA LEU A 297 9.57 -6.00 29.21
C LEU A 297 10.06 -7.16 28.33
N LEU A 298 11.25 -7.67 28.61
CA LEU A 298 11.90 -8.71 27.80
C LEU A 298 12.27 -9.96 28.61
N GLU A 299 11.97 -9.98 29.91
CA GLU A 299 12.29 -11.09 30.84
C GLU A 299 13.77 -11.49 30.86
N LYS A 300 14.65 -10.57 30.48
CA LYS A 300 16.09 -10.79 30.43
C LYS A 300 16.77 -10.14 31.62
N LYS A 301 17.43 -10.96 32.44
CA LYS A 301 18.28 -10.47 33.52
C LYS A 301 19.61 -9.98 32.95
N VAL A 302 19.87 -8.69 33.06
CA VAL A 302 21.18 -8.10 32.77
C VAL A 302 22.11 -8.41 33.94
N THR A 303 23.35 -8.78 33.63
CA THR A 303 24.40 -8.97 34.64
C THR A 303 24.95 -7.61 35.04
N ASP A 304 24.25 -6.94 35.94
CA ASP A 304 24.65 -5.65 36.49
C ASP A 304 24.30 -5.55 37.98
N VAL A 305 24.98 -4.65 38.70
CA VAL A 305 24.78 -4.41 40.13
C VAL A 305 24.62 -2.92 40.38
N SER A 306 23.42 -2.52 40.79
CA SER A 306 23.15 -1.13 41.21
C SER A 306 23.89 -0.78 42.50
N ASP A 307 24.15 0.50 42.75
CA ASP A 307 24.83 0.95 43.97
C ASP A 307 24.05 0.51 45.24
N SER A 308 22.71 0.53 45.18
CA SER A 308 21.83 0.06 46.26
C SER A 308 21.93 -1.46 46.48
N GLU A 309 22.03 -2.24 45.41
CA GLU A 309 22.19 -3.69 45.52
C GLU A 309 23.59 -4.06 46.04
N PHE A 310 24.62 -3.34 45.59
CA PHE A 310 25.97 -3.45 46.13
C PHE A 310 25.98 -3.16 47.64
N ASP A 311 25.36 -2.07 48.08
CA ASP A 311 25.29 -1.70 49.50
C ASP A 311 24.58 -2.76 50.35
N LYS A 312 23.51 -3.36 49.81
CA LYS A 312 22.80 -4.47 50.46
C LYS A 312 23.67 -5.72 50.56
N GLN A 313 24.37 -6.11 49.49
CA GLN A 313 25.20 -7.32 49.48
C GLN A 313 26.45 -7.19 50.36
N PHE A 314 27.03 -5.99 50.44
CA PHE A 314 28.27 -5.72 51.17
C PHE A 314 28.07 -4.96 52.47
N LEU A 315 26.88 -5.05 53.08
CA LEU A 315 26.49 -4.34 54.30
C LEU A 315 27.57 -4.37 55.41
N GLN A 316 28.26 -5.51 55.57
CA GLN A 316 29.29 -5.75 56.60
C GLN A 316 30.71 -5.24 56.26
N VAL A 317 30.94 -4.69 55.06
CA VAL A 317 32.24 -4.13 54.66
C VAL A 317 32.38 -2.68 55.15
N GLU A 318 33.58 -2.27 55.56
CA GLU A 318 33.84 -0.88 55.97
C GLU A 318 33.65 0.10 54.79
N THR A 319 33.14 1.30 55.10
CA THR A 319 32.78 2.33 54.10
C THR A 319 33.93 2.69 53.16
N GLN A 320 35.16 2.82 53.67
CA GLN A 320 36.33 3.16 52.85
C GLN A 320 36.62 2.14 51.73
N TYR A 321 36.32 0.86 51.95
CA TYR A 321 36.51 -0.18 50.95
C TYR A 321 35.30 -0.24 50.01
N LYS A 322 34.08 0.00 50.53
CA LYS A 322 32.87 0.12 49.72
C LYS A 322 33.00 1.21 48.65
N ASP A 323 33.52 2.38 49.02
CA ASP A 323 33.65 3.51 48.09
C ASP A 323 34.65 3.19 46.96
N LYS A 324 35.80 2.58 47.30
CA LYS A 324 36.76 2.08 46.30
C LYS A 324 36.17 1.01 45.38
N PHE A 325 35.41 0.07 45.93
CA PHE A 325 34.75 -0.95 45.11
C PHE A 325 33.67 -0.35 44.21
N LYS A 326 32.92 0.64 44.67
CA LYS A 326 31.94 1.39 43.87
C LYS A 326 32.62 2.18 42.75
N GLU A 327 33.77 2.79 42.98
CA GLU A 327 34.56 3.44 41.92
C GLU A 327 34.95 2.44 40.83
N ILE A 328 35.56 1.31 41.22
CA ILE A 328 35.95 0.25 40.27
C ILE A 328 34.73 -0.29 39.51
N LEU A 329 33.62 -0.53 40.21
CA LEU A 329 32.38 -0.98 39.61
C LEU A 329 31.82 0.07 38.64
N THR A 330 31.91 1.35 38.97
CA THR A 330 31.49 2.46 38.09
C THR A 330 32.32 2.50 36.81
N GLU A 331 33.65 2.35 36.91
CA GLU A 331 34.50 2.27 35.72
C GLU A 331 34.13 1.10 34.83
N ILE A 332 33.88 -0.07 35.42
CA ILE A 332 33.48 -1.25 34.65
C ILE A 332 32.09 -1.06 34.02
N ARG A 333 31.09 -0.61 34.80
CA ARG A 333 29.71 -0.40 34.34
C ARG A 333 29.61 0.62 33.21
N LEU A 334 30.33 1.74 33.32
CA LEU A 334 30.13 2.89 32.43
C LEU A 334 31.18 3.03 31.33
N LYS A 335 32.40 2.48 31.51
CA LYS A 335 33.51 2.64 30.55
C LYS A 335 33.81 1.36 29.75
N LYS A 336 33.40 0.18 30.22
CA LYS A 336 33.63 -1.11 29.54
C LYS A 336 32.29 -1.80 29.25
N ASN A 337 31.78 -1.61 28.02
CA ASN A 337 30.48 -2.12 27.54
C ASN A 337 29.26 -1.23 27.88
N ASN A 338 29.38 0.08 27.66
CA ASN A 338 28.30 1.04 27.87
C ASN A 338 27.14 0.82 26.88
N GLU A 339 25.95 0.50 27.41
CA GLU A 339 24.74 0.25 26.63
C GLU A 339 24.25 1.47 25.86
N PHE A 340 24.65 2.67 26.32
CA PHE A 340 24.36 3.98 25.75
C PHE A 340 25.59 4.60 25.03
N ALA A 341 26.59 3.79 24.66
CA ALA A 341 27.70 4.23 23.81
C ALA A 341 27.21 4.58 22.39
N ILE A 342 26.84 5.83 22.17
CA ILE A 342 26.60 6.43 20.85
C ILE A 342 27.94 6.69 20.15
N LYS A 343 28.95 7.10 20.93
CA LYS A 343 30.37 7.15 20.56
C LYS A 343 31.12 6.03 21.26
N GLU A 344 32.23 5.59 20.66
CA GLU A 344 33.11 4.60 21.30
C GLU A 344 33.67 5.18 22.61
N VAL A 345 33.66 4.36 23.67
CA VAL A 345 34.16 4.71 25.00
C VAL A 345 35.26 3.73 25.36
N TYR A 346 36.47 4.25 25.64
CA TYR A 346 37.64 3.45 26.04
C TYR A 346 38.51 4.14 27.11
N ASP A 347 38.26 5.41 27.41
CA ASP A 347 38.91 6.21 28.45
C ASP A 347 37.96 7.30 28.98
N ASP A 348 38.45 8.14 29.91
CA ASP A 348 37.65 9.19 30.54
C ASP A 348 37.23 10.28 29.55
N ALA A 349 38.11 10.66 28.63
CA ALA A 349 37.82 11.71 27.65
C ALA A 349 36.70 11.27 26.69
N SER A 350 36.79 10.05 26.17
CA SER A 350 35.77 9.45 25.31
C SER A 350 34.46 9.18 26.05
N PHE A 351 34.51 8.83 27.34
CA PHE A 351 33.33 8.74 28.19
C PHE A 351 32.60 10.09 28.28
N GLU A 352 33.32 11.17 28.57
CA GLU A 352 32.75 12.52 28.67
C GLU A 352 32.15 12.97 27.33
N GLU A 353 32.83 12.70 26.22
CA GLU A 353 32.29 12.97 24.88
C GLU A 353 30.99 12.20 24.62
N ASN A 354 30.92 10.91 24.96
CA ASN A 354 29.69 10.13 24.81
C ASN A 354 28.58 10.62 25.75
N ALA A 355 28.92 10.93 27.00
CA ALA A 355 27.97 11.37 28.02
C ALA A 355 27.25 12.65 27.62
N LYS A 356 27.93 13.58 26.95
CA LYS A 356 27.35 14.79 26.36
C LYS A 356 26.27 14.44 25.33
N VAL A 357 26.58 13.54 24.39
CA VAL A 357 25.60 13.10 23.38
C VAL A 357 24.39 12.43 24.02
N VAL A 358 24.60 11.54 25.00
CA VAL A 358 23.51 10.85 25.70
C VAL A 358 22.62 11.85 26.45
N LYS A 359 23.22 12.85 27.13
CA LYS A 359 22.48 13.95 27.79
C LYS A 359 21.60 14.68 26.79
N GLU A 360 22.15 15.16 25.67
CA GLU A 360 21.40 15.90 24.65
C GLU A 360 20.22 15.08 24.08
N VAL A 361 20.42 13.79 23.83
CA VAL A 361 19.36 12.90 23.33
C VAL A 361 18.27 12.67 24.37
N VAL A 362 18.62 12.50 25.65
CA VAL A 362 17.63 12.36 26.73
C VAL A 362 16.87 13.66 26.95
N GLU A 363 17.53 14.82 26.93
CA GLU A 363 16.86 16.11 27.05
C GLU A 363 15.85 16.36 25.90
N LEU A 364 16.15 15.87 24.70
CA LEU A 364 15.23 15.91 23.57
C LEU A 364 13.99 15.04 23.80
N LEU A 365 14.14 13.86 24.40
CA LEU A 365 13.07 12.88 24.57
C LEU A 365 12.29 13.03 25.89
N GLN A 366 12.90 13.57 26.96
CA GLN A 366 12.35 13.51 28.33
C GLN A 366 11.01 14.24 28.49
N VAL A 367 10.73 15.26 27.67
CA VAL A 367 9.52 16.09 27.79
C VAL A 367 8.28 15.48 27.15
N TYR A 368 8.43 14.47 26.29
CA TYR A 368 7.31 13.86 25.56
C TYR A 368 6.83 12.60 26.26
N GLN A 369 5.53 12.33 26.26
CA GLN A 369 4.99 11.03 26.62
C GLN A 369 5.06 10.09 25.41
N ILE A 370 5.53 8.85 25.62
CA ILE A 370 5.62 7.84 24.55
C ILE A 370 4.81 6.58 24.84
N ARG A 371 4.41 6.35 26.10
CA ARG A 371 3.58 5.22 26.49
C ARG A 371 2.10 5.62 26.52
N TYR A 372 1.30 4.95 25.69
CA TYR A 372 -0.15 5.10 25.61
C TYR A 372 -0.82 3.72 25.73
N ASN A 373 -2.09 3.70 26.09
CA ASN A 373 -2.94 2.50 26.15
C ASN A 373 -3.88 2.39 24.93
N TYR A 374 -3.53 3.10 23.86
CA TYR A 374 -4.22 3.09 22.56
C TYR A 374 -3.25 3.55 21.48
N ARG A 375 -3.56 3.25 20.22
CA ARG A 375 -2.68 3.56 19.08
C ARG A 375 -2.58 5.06 18.82
N GLN A 376 -1.35 5.53 18.57
CA GLN A 376 -1.05 6.88 18.14
C GLN A 376 -0.34 6.86 16.78
N GLN A 377 -1.05 7.26 15.72
CA GLN A 377 -0.53 7.16 14.34
C GLN A 377 0.83 7.87 14.15
N PHE A 378 1.04 9.03 14.78
CA PHE A 378 2.29 9.77 14.66
C PHE A 378 3.50 9.08 15.32
N LEU A 379 3.29 8.20 16.31
CA LEU A 379 4.35 7.38 16.90
C LEU A 379 4.72 6.23 15.96
N SER A 380 3.71 5.63 15.31
CA SER A 380 3.93 4.65 14.25
C SER A 380 4.80 5.25 13.14
N ASP A 381 4.43 6.42 12.61
CA ASP A 381 5.18 7.09 11.53
C ASP A 381 6.61 7.45 11.97
N PHE A 382 6.77 7.90 13.22
CA PHE A 382 8.07 8.21 13.80
C PHE A 382 8.96 6.95 13.91
N PHE A 383 8.38 5.83 14.35
CA PHE A 383 9.08 4.56 14.45
C PHE A 383 9.53 4.04 13.08
N GLU A 384 8.68 4.12 12.06
CA GLU A 384 9.03 3.74 10.67
C GLU A 384 10.22 4.55 10.14
N LEU A 385 10.24 5.85 10.42
CA LEU A 385 11.33 6.73 10.01
C LEU A 385 12.66 6.35 10.70
N LEU A 386 12.61 5.95 11.97
CA LEU A 386 13.78 5.47 12.71
C LEU A 386 14.27 4.11 12.18
N LEU A 387 13.36 3.17 11.91
CA LEU A 387 13.69 1.85 11.39
C LEU A 387 14.41 1.93 10.04
N THR A 388 13.82 2.64 9.09
CA THR A 388 14.32 2.77 7.71
C THR A 388 15.68 3.44 7.63
N THR A 389 15.97 4.38 8.54
CA THR A 389 17.24 5.10 8.58
C THR A 389 18.31 4.38 9.42
N GLY A 390 17.90 3.66 10.46
CA GLY A 390 18.77 3.21 11.53
C GLY A 390 19.22 1.76 11.49
N LEU A 391 18.41 0.84 10.96
CA LEU A 391 18.74 -0.58 10.94
C LEU A 391 19.24 -1.02 9.57
N LYS A 392 20.52 -1.41 9.49
CA LYS A 392 21.07 -2.07 8.30
C LYS A 392 20.60 -3.54 8.28
N GLN A 393 19.99 -3.94 7.17
CA GLN A 393 19.57 -5.32 6.92
C GLN A 393 20.79 -6.20 6.62
N GLU A 394 20.88 -7.35 7.29
CA GLU A 394 21.85 -8.41 6.99
C GLU A 394 21.32 -9.32 5.86
N SER A 395 22.20 -10.10 5.21
CA SER A 395 21.82 -10.97 4.08
C SER A 395 20.66 -11.91 4.44
N GLY A 396 19.53 -11.77 3.74
CA GLY A 396 18.34 -12.61 3.93
C GLY A 396 17.28 -12.05 4.89
N GLN A 397 17.54 -10.91 5.55
CA GLN A 397 16.57 -10.22 6.42
C GLN A 397 15.92 -9.04 5.68
N PHE A 398 14.58 -9.03 5.59
CA PHE A 398 13.83 -8.00 4.90
C PHE A 398 12.67 -7.50 5.76
N PHE A 399 12.60 -6.18 5.98
CA PHE A 399 11.45 -5.57 6.63
C PHE A 399 10.25 -5.60 5.69
N THR A 400 9.13 -6.11 6.18
CA THR A 400 7.85 -6.10 5.46
C THR A 400 7.25 -4.69 5.54
N PRO A 401 7.02 -4.00 4.41
CA PRO A 401 6.34 -2.72 4.42
C PRO A 401 4.94 -2.83 5.06
N VAL A 402 4.54 -1.84 5.86
CA VAL A 402 3.20 -1.78 6.49
C VAL A 402 2.06 -2.01 5.48
N PRO A 403 2.07 -1.45 4.24
CA PRO A 403 1.02 -1.74 3.27
C PRO A 403 0.93 -3.22 2.88
N ILE A 404 2.05 -3.94 2.84
CA ILE A 404 2.06 -5.39 2.56
C ILE A 404 1.54 -6.16 3.78
N ALA A 405 1.92 -5.75 4.99
CA ALA A 405 1.39 -6.35 6.22
C ALA A 405 -0.15 -6.23 6.29
N ARG A 406 -0.67 -5.02 6.04
CA ARG A 406 -2.12 -4.73 5.96
C ARG A 406 -2.80 -5.52 4.85
N PHE A 407 -2.21 -5.60 3.66
CA PHE A 407 -2.76 -6.41 2.56
C PHE A 407 -2.99 -7.86 2.99
N ILE A 408 -2.01 -8.47 3.66
CA ILE A 408 -2.10 -9.87 4.11
C ILE A 408 -3.17 -10.02 5.19
N ILE A 409 -3.17 -9.14 6.20
CA ILE A 409 -4.16 -9.17 7.30
C ILE A 409 -5.58 -8.97 6.77
N LYS A 410 -5.80 -7.99 5.88
CA LYS A 410 -7.11 -7.72 5.24
C LYS A 410 -7.54 -8.82 4.26
N SER A 411 -6.65 -9.72 3.88
CA SER A 411 -6.97 -10.88 3.05
C SER A 411 -7.35 -12.12 3.88
N LEU A 412 -7.07 -12.12 5.19
CA LEU A 412 -7.35 -13.22 6.11
C LEU A 412 -8.67 -12.98 6.87
N PRO A 413 -9.41 -14.05 7.24
CA PRO A 413 -10.71 -13.96 7.90
C PRO A 413 -10.60 -13.65 9.41
N PHE A 414 -9.91 -12.57 9.77
CA PHE A 414 -9.71 -12.16 11.18
C PHE A 414 -11.04 -11.93 11.90
N GLN A 415 -11.97 -11.23 11.25
CA GLN A 415 -13.25 -10.86 11.85
C GLN A 415 -14.13 -12.08 12.09
N GLU A 416 -14.19 -13.03 11.15
CA GLU A 416 -14.96 -14.27 11.29
C GLU A 416 -14.42 -15.16 12.41
N ILE A 417 -13.10 -15.35 12.48
CA ILE A 417 -12.49 -16.16 13.53
C ILE A 417 -12.75 -15.53 14.89
N THR A 418 -12.61 -14.20 14.99
CA THR A 418 -12.87 -13.46 16.23
C THR A 418 -14.35 -13.55 16.63
N ALA A 419 -15.27 -13.31 15.70
CA ALA A 419 -16.71 -13.44 15.91
C ALA A 419 -17.08 -14.85 16.42
N GLN A 420 -16.60 -15.88 15.74
CA GLN A 420 -16.90 -17.27 16.05
C GLN A 420 -16.46 -17.64 17.47
N LYS A 421 -15.26 -17.23 17.91
CA LYS A 421 -14.76 -17.52 19.26
C LYS A 421 -15.50 -16.77 20.36
N ILE A 422 -15.79 -15.49 20.13
CA ILE A 422 -16.56 -14.68 21.08
C ILE A 422 -17.98 -15.25 21.24
N GLU A 423 -18.61 -15.69 20.15
CA GLU A 423 -19.93 -16.34 20.17
C GLU A 423 -19.92 -17.69 20.91
N GLN A 424 -18.88 -18.50 20.72
CA GLN A 424 -18.71 -19.75 21.49
C GLN A 424 -18.56 -19.48 23.00
N GLY A 425 -17.93 -18.36 23.37
CA GLY A 425 -17.87 -17.89 24.76
C GLY A 425 -16.98 -18.74 25.67
N ASN A 426 -15.98 -19.43 25.12
CA ASN A 426 -15.02 -20.23 25.87
C ASN A 426 -14.07 -19.32 26.65
N LYS A 427 -14.13 -19.36 27.99
CA LYS A 427 -13.42 -18.40 28.87
C LYS A 427 -11.93 -18.18 28.55
N ASN A 428 -11.20 -19.21 28.13
CA ASN A 428 -9.76 -19.16 27.87
C ASN A 428 -9.43 -19.20 26.36
N ASP A 429 -10.42 -19.03 25.48
CA ASP A 429 -10.26 -19.08 24.02
C ASP A 429 -11.32 -18.17 23.36
N LEU A 430 -11.29 -16.88 23.72
CA LEU A 430 -12.28 -15.89 23.26
C LEU A 430 -11.84 -15.16 21.99
N LEU A 431 -10.53 -15.10 21.71
CA LEU A 431 -9.93 -14.36 20.59
C LEU A 431 -9.00 -15.29 19.78
N PRO A 432 -8.70 -14.95 18.51
CA PRO A 432 -7.75 -15.72 17.72
C PRO A 432 -6.35 -15.71 18.36
N THR A 433 -5.73 -16.89 18.51
CA THR A 433 -4.30 -16.96 18.83
C THR A 433 -3.46 -16.72 17.57
N ILE A 434 -2.60 -15.72 17.62
CA ILE A 434 -1.83 -15.17 16.48
C ILE A 434 -0.35 -15.34 16.75
N ILE A 435 0.42 -15.77 15.73
CA ILE A 435 1.87 -15.82 15.83
C ILE A 435 2.58 -15.37 14.56
N ASP A 436 3.66 -14.61 14.76
CA ASP A 436 4.74 -14.40 13.80
C ASP A 436 6.03 -15.04 14.31
N TYR A 437 6.45 -16.14 13.69
CA TYR A 437 7.65 -16.88 14.11
C TYR A 437 8.98 -16.27 13.59
N ALA A 438 8.90 -15.17 12.85
CA ALA A 438 10.03 -14.40 12.33
C ALA A 438 9.68 -12.89 12.36
N ALA A 439 9.41 -12.40 13.58
CA ALA A 439 8.70 -11.15 13.82
C ALA A 439 9.44 -9.89 13.34
N GLY A 440 10.78 -9.90 13.23
CA GLY A 440 11.56 -8.74 12.82
C GLY A 440 11.27 -7.51 13.68
N SER A 441 10.77 -6.43 13.04
CA SER A 441 10.36 -5.19 13.71
C SER A 441 8.94 -5.22 14.31
N GLY A 442 8.19 -6.31 14.14
CA GLY A 442 6.88 -6.52 14.77
C GLY A 442 5.68 -5.99 14.01
N HIS A 443 5.80 -5.61 12.73
CA HIS A 443 4.70 -5.03 11.94
C HIS A 443 3.47 -5.93 11.85
N PHE A 444 3.65 -7.24 11.65
CA PHE A 444 2.52 -8.16 11.61
C PHE A 444 1.81 -8.27 12.96
N LEU A 445 2.55 -8.17 14.07
CA LEU A 445 1.96 -8.19 15.41
C LEU A 445 1.09 -6.95 15.61
N THR A 446 1.64 -5.76 15.38
CA THR A 446 0.95 -4.49 15.61
C THR A 446 -0.29 -4.33 14.73
N GLU A 447 -0.19 -4.66 13.44
CA GLU A 447 -1.33 -4.55 12.53
C GLU A 447 -2.40 -5.64 12.79
N SER A 448 -2.02 -6.84 13.25
CA SER A 448 -3.01 -7.89 13.61
C SER A 448 -3.79 -7.51 14.86
N MET A 449 -3.11 -6.92 15.84
CA MET A 449 -3.75 -6.44 17.06
C MET A 449 -4.76 -5.33 16.79
N GLU A 450 -4.38 -4.37 15.93
CA GLU A 450 -5.28 -3.29 15.51
C GLU A 450 -6.57 -3.83 14.91
N GLU A 451 -6.47 -4.83 14.03
CA GLU A 451 -7.63 -5.41 13.36
C GLU A 451 -8.59 -6.06 14.36
N VAL A 452 -8.06 -6.85 15.29
CA VAL A 452 -8.87 -7.50 16.33
C VAL A 452 -9.48 -6.47 17.28
N GLN A 453 -8.71 -5.46 17.71
CA GLN A 453 -9.20 -4.41 18.61
C GLN A 453 -10.29 -3.56 17.95
N THR A 454 -10.14 -3.20 16.67
CA THR A 454 -11.16 -2.48 15.90
C THR A 454 -12.47 -3.25 15.86
N TYR A 455 -12.41 -4.57 15.72
CA TYR A 455 -13.61 -5.41 15.79
C TYR A 455 -14.23 -5.39 17.21
N ILE A 456 -13.41 -5.57 18.26
CA ILE A 456 -13.85 -5.54 19.67
C ILE A 456 -14.56 -4.23 20.02
N ASP A 457 -14.01 -3.09 19.61
CA ASP A 457 -14.54 -1.76 19.91
C ASP A 457 -15.97 -1.58 19.36
N ASN A 458 -16.25 -2.18 18.22
CA ASN A 458 -17.55 -2.12 17.53
C ASN A 458 -18.59 -3.15 18.03
N LEU A 459 -18.22 -4.07 18.92
CA LEU A 459 -19.15 -5.07 19.46
C LEU A 459 -20.17 -4.44 20.42
N ASP A 460 -21.37 -5.03 20.51
CA ASP A 460 -22.32 -4.74 21.58
C ASP A 460 -22.16 -5.78 22.69
N GLU A 461 -21.47 -5.42 23.77
CA GLU A 461 -21.13 -6.36 24.84
C GLU A 461 -22.36 -6.93 25.58
N SER A 462 -23.53 -6.27 25.48
CA SER A 462 -24.76 -6.70 26.17
C SER A 462 -25.36 -7.99 25.61
N LYS A 463 -24.93 -8.40 24.41
CA LYS A 463 -25.43 -9.60 23.70
C LYS A 463 -24.76 -10.91 24.15
N PHE A 464 -23.69 -10.84 24.93
CA PHE A 464 -22.88 -12.01 25.30
C PHE A 464 -23.11 -12.46 26.74
N ASN A 465 -22.67 -13.69 27.05
CA ASN A 465 -22.76 -14.22 28.42
C ASN A 465 -21.96 -13.35 29.42
N PRO A 466 -22.26 -13.39 30.74
CA PRO A 466 -21.62 -12.49 31.72
C PRO A 466 -20.09 -12.61 31.84
N THR A 467 -19.49 -13.71 31.40
CA THR A 467 -18.03 -13.88 31.41
C THR A 467 -17.41 -13.18 30.20
N THR A 468 -17.93 -13.46 29.01
CA THR A 468 -17.51 -12.80 27.76
C THR A 468 -17.76 -11.29 27.79
N GLN A 469 -18.93 -10.86 28.29
CA GLN A 469 -19.26 -9.45 28.47
C GLN A 469 -18.22 -8.71 29.34
N ARG A 470 -17.80 -9.33 30.45
CA ARG A 470 -16.77 -8.73 31.33
C ARG A 470 -15.41 -8.63 30.66
N ALA A 471 -15.03 -9.62 29.84
CA ALA A 471 -13.79 -9.59 29.09
C ALA A 471 -13.79 -8.48 28.03
N ILE A 472 -14.84 -8.40 27.20
CA ILE A 472 -14.98 -7.36 26.17
C ILE A 472 -14.98 -5.97 26.80
N LYS A 473 -15.72 -5.78 27.90
CA LYS A 473 -15.74 -4.49 28.59
C LYS A 473 -14.35 -4.07 29.08
N LYS A 474 -13.58 -5.01 29.64
CA LYS A 474 -12.19 -4.78 30.06
C LYS A 474 -11.34 -4.33 28.87
N TRP A 475 -11.42 -5.03 27.74
CA TRP A 475 -10.63 -4.74 26.53
C TRP A 475 -11.03 -3.46 25.79
N LYS A 476 -12.24 -2.92 26.04
CA LYS A 476 -12.65 -1.59 25.57
C LYS A 476 -12.16 -0.48 26.48
N GLU A 477 -12.08 -0.73 27.78
CA GLU A 477 -11.56 0.23 28.78
C GLU A 477 -10.02 0.31 28.73
N ASP A 478 -9.36 -0.82 28.51
CA ASP A 478 -7.91 -0.95 28.37
C ASP A 478 -7.60 -1.72 27.08
N GLN A 479 -7.42 -0.98 25.98
CA GLN A 479 -7.20 -1.58 24.66
C GLN A 479 -5.94 -2.43 24.66
N PHE A 480 -5.98 -3.55 23.93
CA PHE A 480 -4.89 -4.51 23.80
C PHE A 480 -4.48 -5.27 25.08
N ASP A 481 -5.18 -5.12 26.21
CA ASP A 481 -4.92 -5.90 27.43
C ASP A 481 -4.99 -7.43 27.20
N TRP A 482 -5.69 -7.87 26.15
CA TRP A 482 -5.73 -9.27 25.72
C TRP A 482 -4.46 -9.76 25.01
N ALA A 483 -3.61 -8.89 24.48
CA ALA A 483 -2.50 -9.26 23.62
C ALA A 483 -1.48 -10.20 24.31
N GLU A 484 -1.33 -10.10 25.63
CA GLU A 484 -0.48 -10.99 26.43
C GLU A 484 -0.82 -12.47 26.21
N ASP A 485 -2.11 -12.80 26.16
CA ASP A 485 -2.56 -14.19 26.10
C ASP A 485 -2.60 -14.75 24.67
N TYR A 486 -2.83 -13.89 23.67
CA TYR A 486 -3.18 -14.31 22.31
C TYR A 486 -2.13 -13.99 21.24
N VAL A 487 -1.17 -13.09 21.48
CA VAL A 487 -0.26 -12.59 20.43
C VAL A 487 1.20 -12.96 20.74
N TYR A 488 1.81 -13.72 19.83
CA TYR A 488 3.18 -14.23 19.97
C TYR A 488 4.06 -13.77 18.81
N GLY A 489 5.28 -13.33 19.13
CA GLY A 489 6.33 -13.04 18.16
C GLY A 489 7.60 -13.79 18.52
N ILE A 490 8.29 -14.38 17.57
CA ILE A 490 9.63 -14.98 17.77
C ILE A 490 10.63 -14.27 16.87
N GLU A 491 11.74 -13.83 17.45
CA GLU A 491 12.83 -13.22 16.70
C GLU A 491 14.20 -13.63 17.26
N LYS A 492 15.11 -13.97 16.35
CA LYS A 492 16.44 -14.50 16.66
C LYS A 492 17.45 -13.40 16.94
N ASP A 493 17.37 -12.25 16.24
CA ASP A 493 18.20 -11.09 16.54
C ASP A 493 17.62 -10.33 17.73
N TYR A 494 18.34 -10.35 18.84
CA TYR A 494 18.00 -9.61 20.04
C TYR A 494 17.76 -8.11 19.82
N ARG A 495 18.46 -7.46 18.88
CA ARG A 495 18.22 -6.04 18.53
C ARG A 495 16.82 -5.85 17.99
N LEU A 496 16.36 -6.78 17.15
CA LEU A 496 15.03 -6.77 16.55
C LEU A 496 13.95 -7.14 17.56
N VAL A 497 14.20 -8.08 18.48
CA VAL A 497 13.29 -8.36 19.62
C VAL A 497 13.00 -7.09 20.42
N LYS A 498 14.04 -6.35 20.81
CA LYS A 498 13.90 -5.07 21.53
C LYS A 498 13.11 -4.06 20.69
N THR A 499 13.41 -4.00 19.39
CA THR A 499 12.76 -3.08 18.45
C THR A 499 11.27 -3.40 18.29
N ALA A 500 10.90 -4.67 18.12
CA ALA A 500 9.52 -5.13 18.06
C ALA A 500 8.77 -4.88 19.36
N LYS A 501 9.40 -5.10 20.52
CA LYS A 501 8.76 -4.81 21.81
C LYS A 501 8.50 -3.30 21.98
N VAL A 502 9.48 -2.45 21.63
CA VAL A 502 9.27 -1.00 21.59
C VAL A 502 8.18 -0.61 20.57
N SER A 503 8.15 -1.25 19.41
CA SER A 503 7.10 -1.04 18.38
C SER A 503 5.71 -1.26 18.96
N CYS A 504 5.49 -2.40 19.63
CA CYS A 504 4.22 -2.70 20.26
C CYS A 504 3.81 -1.56 21.21
N TYR A 505 4.71 -1.14 22.12
CA TYR A 505 4.42 -0.08 23.09
C TYR A 505 4.08 1.26 22.44
N LEU A 506 4.76 1.62 21.34
CA LEU A 506 4.49 2.83 20.58
C LEU A 506 3.15 2.78 19.83
N HIS A 507 2.67 1.58 19.50
CA HIS A 507 1.36 1.33 18.90
C HIS A 507 0.24 1.18 19.94
N GLY A 508 0.53 1.41 21.22
CA GLY A 508 -0.46 1.33 22.30
C GLY A 508 -0.57 -0.04 22.96
N ASP A 509 0.12 -1.07 22.44
CA ASP A 509 0.16 -2.40 23.05
C ASP A 509 1.50 -2.69 23.73
N GLY A 510 1.51 -2.79 25.06
CA GLY A 510 2.72 -3.17 25.79
C GLY A 510 2.97 -4.68 25.90
N LEU A 511 1.99 -5.51 25.56
CA LEU A 511 1.80 -6.80 26.21
C LEU A 511 2.02 -8.01 25.31
N ALA A 512 1.99 -7.86 23.97
CA ALA A 512 2.33 -8.96 23.06
C ALA A 512 3.64 -9.67 23.45
N LYS A 513 3.64 -11.00 23.39
CA LYS A 513 4.77 -11.85 23.79
C LYS A 513 5.83 -11.91 22.68
N VAL A 514 6.77 -10.98 22.70
CA VAL A 514 7.94 -10.98 21.81
C VAL A 514 9.08 -11.76 22.45
N ILE A 515 9.33 -12.98 21.95
CA ILE A 515 10.27 -13.95 22.51
C ILE A 515 11.58 -13.90 21.72
N HIS A 516 12.70 -13.78 22.44
CA HIS A 516 14.03 -13.96 21.85
C HIS A 516 14.36 -15.46 21.75
N GLY A 517 14.27 -16.00 20.54
CA GLY A 517 14.51 -17.41 20.26
C GLY A 517 14.59 -17.70 18.77
N ASP A 518 14.94 -18.93 18.41
CA ASP A 518 14.94 -19.38 17.02
C ASP A 518 13.55 -19.90 16.63
N GLY A 519 12.93 -19.35 15.58
CA GLY A 519 11.62 -19.81 15.08
C GLY A 519 11.61 -21.26 14.60
N LEU A 520 12.78 -21.84 14.32
CA LEU A 520 12.97 -23.27 14.04
C LEU A 520 13.48 -24.07 15.25
N GLY A 521 13.55 -23.44 16.42
CA GLY A 521 14.02 -24.04 17.66
C GLY A 521 13.09 -25.12 18.24
N ASP A 522 13.57 -25.82 19.25
CA ASP A 522 12.81 -26.84 19.97
C ASP A 522 11.92 -26.19 21.04
N PHE A 523 10.63 -26.07 20.75
CA PHE A 523 9.67 -25.43 21.64
C PHE A 523 9.35 -26.26 22.89
N ALA A 524 9.43 -27.59 22.81
CA ALA A 524 9.02 -28.47 23.90
C ALA A 524 10.00 -28.43 25.08
N THR A 525 11.32 -28.45 24.81
CA THR A 525 12.33 -28.55 25.89
C THR A 525 13.09 -27.26 26.17
N SER A 526 13.07 -26.28 25.27
CA SER A 526 13.78 -25.02 25.49
C SER A 526 13.15 -24.22 26.65
N LYS A 527 14.01 -23.50 27.38
CA LYS A 527 13.58 -22.60 28.46
C LYS A 527 13.08 -21.25 27.93
N GLU A 528 13.40 -20.93 26.68
CA GLU A 528 13.07 -19.65 26.04
C GLU A 528 11.58 -19.55 25.70
N PHE A 529 10.98 -20.63 25.22
CA PHE A 529 9.56 -20.68 24.86
C PHE A 529 8.67 -21.00 26.06
N LYS A 530 7.43 -20.52 26.03
CA LYS A 530 6.47 -20.60 27.14
C LYS A 530 5.05 -20.82 26.59
N ASP A 531 4.14 -21.14 27.51
CA ASP A 531 2.70 -21.21 27.27
C ASP A 531 2.34 -22.11 26.08
N LEU A 532 1.54 -21.61 25.13
CA LEU A 532 1.04 -22.35 23.97
C LEU A 532 2.16 -22.96 23.11
N LEU A 533 3.34 -22.36 23.07
CA LEU A 533 4.47 -22.92 22.32
C LEU A 533 5.00 -24.23 22.94
N LYS A 534 4.77 -24.47 24.24
CA LYS A 534 5.19 -25.71 24.92
C LYS A 534 4.18 -26.84 24.82
N GLU A 535 2.95 -26.54 24.38
CA GLU A 535 1.90 -27.54 24.24
C GLU A 535 2.03 -28.26 22.90
N THR A 536 2.06 -29.59 22.93
CA THR A 536 2.16 -30.45 21.74
C THR A 536 0.95 -31.37 21.61
N ASP A 537 0.64 -31.74 20.37
CA ASP A 537 -0.43 -32.66 20.03
C ASP A 537 -0.11 -34.08 20.55
N LYS A 538 -1.13 -34.75 21.09
CA LYS A 538 -0.98 -36.08 21.70
C LYS A 538 -0.69 -37.17 20.68
N THR A 539 -1.17 -36.99 19.44
CA THR A 539 -1.06 -37.97 18.36
C THR A 539 0.18 -37.72 17.51
N TYR A 540 0.50 -36.44 17.28
CA TYR A 540 1.64 -35.97 16.52
C TYR A 540 2.50 -35.05 17.40
N PRO A 541 3.40 -35.61 18.26
CA PRO A 541 4.15 -34.82 19.24
C PRO A 541 5.04 -33.70 18.66
N GLN A 542 5.33 -33.75 17.36
CA GLN A 542 6.05 -32.70 16.63
C GLN A 542 5.17 -31.49 16.28
N ASP A 543 3.85 -31.64 16.31
CA ASP A 543 2.89 -30.57 16.04
C ASP A 543 2.47 -29.92 17.37
N ASN A 544 2.37 -28.59 17.40
CA ASN A 544 1.79 -27.85 18.52
C ASN A 544 0.26 -27.76 18.39
N LYS A 545 -0.23 -27.39 17.21
CA LYS A 545 -1.65 -27.13 16.91
C LYS A 545 -2.33 -26.15 17.88
N GLN A 546 -1.68 -25.03 18.18
CA GLN A 546 -2.18 -24.04 19.16
C GLN A 546 -2.58 -22.69 18.56
N PHE A 547 -2.22 -22.42 17.31
CA PHE A 547 -2.43 -21.10 16.69
C PHE A 547 -3.58 -21.12 15.68
N ASP A 548 -4.48 -20.15 15.77
CA ASP A 548 -5.57 -19.96 14.81
C ASP A 548 -5.08 -19.23 13.55
N ILE A 549 -4.12 -18.30 13.71
CA ILE A 549 -3.59 -17.47 12.64
C ILE A 549 -2.05 -17.44 12.69
N ILE A 550 -1.41 -17.67 11.55
CA ILE A 550 0.03 -17.45 11.36
C ILE A 550 0.26 -16.40 10.27
N ILE A 551 1.02 -15.37 10.59
CA ILE A 551 1.44 -14.38 9.60
C ILE A 551 2.91 -14.14 9.79
N SER A 552 3.69 -14.33 8.72
CA SER A 552 5.15 -14.22 8.84
C SER A 552 5.82 -13.95 7.50
N ASN A 553 6.97 -13.28 7.58
CA ASN A 553 7.92 -13.13 6.49
C ASN A 553 9.26 -13.77 6.89
N PRO A 554 9.37 -15.11 6.84
CA PRO A 554 10.61 -15.81 7.22
C PRO A 554 11.81 -15.40 6.35
N PRO A 555 13.05 -15.59 6.85
CA PRO A 555 14.25 -15.28 6.08
C PRO A 555 14.34 -16.12 4.79
N TYR A 556 14.85 -15.51 3.72
CA TYR A 556 15.01 -16.16 2.42
C TYR A 556 16.44 -16.68 2.28
N SER A 557 16.61 -17.97 2.00
CA SER A 557 17.89 -18.56 1.60
C SER A 557 19.09 -18.19 2.52
N VAL A 558 19.24 -18.89 3.64
CA VAL A 558 20.36 -18.68 4.59
C VAL A 558 21.43 -19.76 4.38
N SER A 559 22.56 -19.38 3.78
CA SER A 559 23.65 -20.32 3.48
C SER A 559 24.14 -21.10 4.70
N ALA A 560 24.26 -22.43 4.55
CA ALA A 560 24.82 -23.34 5.55
C ALA A 560 24.11 -23.31 6.92
N PHE A 561 22.81 -22.98 6.95
CA PHE A 561 22.05 -22.84 8.19
C PHE A 561 21.92 -24.15 8.99
N LYS A 562 22.01 -25.31 8.32
CA LYS A 562 21.88 -26.64 8.95
C LYS A 562 22.85 -26.83 10.12
N GLY A 563 24.09 -26.34 9.99
CA GLY A 563 25.11 -26.44 11.04
C GLY A 563 24.85 -25.57 12.28
N LEU A 564 23.86 -24.68 12.22
CA LEU A 564 23.44 -23.83 13.33
C LEU A 564 22.32 -24.47 14.18
N MET A 565 21.74 -25.58 13.72
CA MET A 565 20.65 -26.28 14.40
C MET A 565 21.19 -27.45 15.24
N ASP A 566 20.50 -27.76 16.34
CA ASP A 566 20.75 -28.98 17.12
C ASP A 566 20.28 -30.20 16.31
N GLU A 567 21.23 -31.07 15.92
CA GLU A 567 20.95 -32.16 14.99
C GLU A 567 19.96 -33.20 15.54
N GLU A 568 20.05 -33.55 16.83
CA GLU A 568 19.18 -34.56 17.43
C GLU A 568 17.74 -34.03 17.51
N LYS A 569 17.60 -32.77 17.97
CA LYS A 569 16.29 -32.12 18.10
C LYS A 569 15.67 -31.82 16.74
N ALA A 570 16.46 -31.35 15.78
CA ALA A 570 15.96 -31.02 14.45
C ALA A 570 15.49 -32.26 13.68
N LYS A 571 16.16 -33.42 13.84
CA LYS A 571 15.70 -34.70 13.26
C LYS A 571 14.37 -35.18 13.83
N LEU A 572 14.11 -34.91 15.11
CA LEU A 572 12.84 -35.25 15.75
C LEU A 572 11.75 -34.24 15.41
N GLY A 573 12.12 -32.97 15.26
CA GLY A 573 11.19 -31.86 15.04
C GLY A 573 10.82 -31.63 13.57
N PHE A 574 11.62 -32.05 12.60
CA PHE A 574 11.39 -31.76 11.18
C PHE A 574 11.64 -32.97 10.27
N GLU A 575 10.63 -33.32 9.48
CA GLU A 575 10.68 -34.36 8.45
C GLU A 575 11.65 -33.97 7.32
N LEU A 576 11.69 -32.68 6.96
CA LEU A 576 12.56 -32.17 5.89
C LEU A 576 14.05 -32.10 6.29
N TYR A 577 14.37 -32.13 7.58
CA TYR A 577 15.75 -31.92 8.05
C TYR A 577 16.74 -32.96 7.50
N ASN A 578 16.31 -34.22 7.38
CA ASN A 578 17.14 -35.31 6.85
C ASN A 578 17.46 -35.16 5.34
N ARG A 579 16.81 -34.22 4.64
CA ARG A 579 17.07 -33.92 3.22
C ARG A 579 18.08 -32.80 3.01
N LEU A 580 18.42 -32.06 4.07
CA LEU A 580 19.37 -30.95 4.01
C LEU A 580 20.81 -31.46 3.96
N THR A 581 21.65 -30.76 3.22
CA THR A 581 23.11 -30.92 3.23
C THR A 581 23.76 -29.79 4.04
N ASP A 582 25.03 -29.93 4.39
CA ASP A 582 25.73 -28.88 5.17
C ASP A 582 25.91 -27.56 4.39
N GLN A 583 25.73 -27.61 3.07
CA GLN A 583 25.75 -26.45 2.17
C GLN A 583 24.34 -25.95 1.82
N SER A 584 23.28 -26.57 2.35
CA SER A 584 21.91 -26.16 2.08
C SER A 584 21.65 -24.73 2.53
N SER A 585 20.82 -24.04 1.75
CA SER A 585 20.43 -22.65 2.00
C SER A 585 18.92 -22.48 2.17
N GLU A 586 18.12 -23.50 1.85
CA GLU A 586 16.66 -23.48 1.70
C GLU A 586 15.89 -23.46 3.03
N ILE A 587 16.26 -22.57 3.95
CA ILE A 587 15.69 -22.46 5.30
C ILE A 587 14.18 -22.24 5.29
N GLU A 588 13.67 -21.53 4.28
CA GLU A 588 12.25 -21.25 4.09
C GLU A 588 11.40 -22.53 3.95
N CYS A 589 12.00 -23.65 3.52
CA CYS A 589 11.32 -24.93 3.45
C CYS A 589 10.94 -25.47 4.84
N LEU A 590 11.81 -25.29 5.84
CA LEU A 590 11.52 -25.68 7.22
C LEU A 590 10.46 -24.79 7.85
N PHE A 591 10.37 -23.51 7.46
CA PHE A 591 9.33 -22.61 7.96
C PHE A 591 7.92 -22.97 7.47
N ILE A 592 7.79 -23.56 6.28
CA ILE A 592 6.50 -24.12 5.81
C ILE A 592 6.09 -25.31 6.66
N GLU A 593 7.03 -26.20 6.99
CA GLU A 593 6.78 -27.30 7.91
C GLU A 593 6.42 -26.79 9.32
N ARG A 594 7.13 -25.75 9.79
CA ARG A 594 6.81 -25.09 11.07
C ARG A 594 5.41 -24.49 11.08
N THR A 595 4.98 -23.88 9.97
CA THR A 595 3.60 -23.37 9.80
C THR A 595 2.58 -24.49 9.98
N LYS A 596 2.84 -25.68 9.41
CA LYS A 596 1.98 -26.87 9.55
C LYS A 596 1.90 -27.34 11.00
N GLN A 597 3.01 -27.28 11.74
CA GLN A 597 3.10 -27.74 13.12
C GLN A 597 2.37 -26.80 14.10
N LEU A 598 2.46 -25.49 13.88
CA LEU A 598 1.91 -24.49 14.80
C LEU A 598 0.39 -24.30 14.66
N LEU A 599 -0.14 -24.38 13.44
CA LEU A 599 -1.58 -24.15 13.17
C LEU A 599 -2.48 -25.26 13.72
N LYS A 600 -3.60 -24.84 14.32
CA LYS A 600 -4.77 -25.68 14.55
C LYS A 600 -5.35 -26.18 13.23
N ASP A 601 -6.05 -27.32 13.26
CA ASP A 601 -6.85 -27.74 12.10
C ASP A 601 -7.91 -26.67 11.79
N GLY A 602 -8.01 -26.24 10.52
CA GLY A 602 -8.85 -25.12 10.09
C GLY A 602 -8.21 -23.73 10.28
N GLY A 603 -7.09 -23.63 11.01
CA GLY A 603 -6.34 -22.37 11.16
C GLY A 603 -5.80 -21.85 9.82
N VAL A 604 -5.55 -20.55 9.76
CA VAL A 604 -5.22 -19.84 8.50
C VAL A 604 -3.82 -19.22 8.56
N ALA A 605 -3.18 -19.09 7.39
CA ALA A 605 -1.88 -18.43 7.30
C ALA A 605 -1.73 -17.53 6.09
N GLY A 606 -0.98 -16.45 6.28
CA GLY A 606 -0.44 -15.59 5.22
C GLY A 606 1.08 -15.54 5.36
N ILE A 607 1.80 -16.25 4.49
CA ILE A 607 3.28 -16.36 4.57
C ILE A 607 3.94 -15.87 3.31
N ILE A 608 4.96 -15.01 3.46
CA ILE A 608 5.76 -14.48 2.35
C ILE A 608 6.98 -15.37 2.14
N LEU A 609 7.20 -15.81 0.90
CA LEU A 609 8.24 -16.76 0.53
C LEU A 609 8.88 -16.37 -0.81
N PRO A 610 10.11 -16.82 -1.10
CA PRO A 610 10.67 -16.68 -2.44
C PRO A 610 9.85 -17.49 -3.47
N SER A 611 9.67 -16.94 -4.68
CA SER A 611 8.92 -17.59 -5.77
C SER A 611 9.45 -18.97 -6.16
N SER A 612 10.72 -19.26 -5.85
CA SER A 612 11.35 -20.58 -6.02
C SER A 612 10.58 -21.74 -5.37
N ILE A 613 9.82 -21.46 -4.30
CA ILE A 613 9.02 -22.47 -3.60
C ILE A 613 8.02 -23.19 -4.52
N LEU A 614 7.57 -22.50 -5.58
CA LEU A 614 6.57 -23.01 -6.50
C LEU A 614 7.14 -23.94 -7.58
N SER A 615 8.45 -23.85 -7.89
CA SER A 615 9.01 -24.47 -9.11
C SER A 615 10.33 -25.22 -8.94
N ASN A 616 11.14 -24.91 -7.94
CA ASN A 616 12.46 -25.53 -7.78
C ASN A 616 12.33 -27.00 -7.36
N THR A 617 13.34 -27.82 -7.68
CA THR A 617 13.36 -29.27 -7.41
C THR A 617 14.11 -29.60 -6.11
N GLY A 618 14.21 -30.88 -5.75
CA GLY A 618 14.89 -31.29 -4.51
C GLY A 618 14.02 -31.02 -3.29
N ILE A 619 14.57 -30.41 -2.23
CA ILE A 619 13.84 -30.14 -0.98
C ILE A 619 12.53 -29.38 -1.21
N TYR A 620 12.52 -28.43 -2.13
CA TYR A 620 11.33 -27.68 -2.54
C TYR A 620 10.17 -28.57 -3.01
N SER A 621 10.46 -29.68 -3.67
CA SER A 621 9.47 -30.67 -4.10
C SER A 621 8.81 -31.34 -2.90
N GLN A 622 9.60 -31.73 -1.89
CA GLN A 622 9.09 -32.29 -0.64
C GLN A 622 8.31 -31.25 0.18
N THR A 623 8.76 -29.99 0.17
CA THR A 623 8.03 -28.89 0.80
C THR A 623 6.65 -28.68 0.16
N ARG A 624 6.55 -28.79 -1.17
CA ARG A 624 5.26 -28.77 -1.87
C ARG A 624 4.38 -29.97 -1.50
N GLU A 625 4.95 -31.13 -1.20
CA GLU A 625 4.17 -32.24 -0.66
C GLU A 625 3.50 -31.88 0.68
N ILE A 626 4.24 -31.22 1.58
CA ILE A 626 3.67 -30.71 2.84
C ILE A 626 2.55 -29.71 2.54
N LEU A 627 2.77 -28.77 1.62
CA LEU A 627 1.74 -27.79 1.22
C LEU A 627 0.45 -28.47 0.76
N PHE A 628 0.52 -29.41 -0.18
CA PHE A 628 -0.70 -30.04 -0.73
C PHE A 628 -1.37 -31.04 0.23
N LYS A 629 -0.59 -31.77 1.04
CA LYS A 629 -1.13 -32.75 1.98
C LYS A 629 -1.82 -32.07 3.17
N HIS A 630 -1.27 -30.93 3.62
CA HIS A 630 -1.65 -30.33 4.90
C HIS A 630 -2.35 -28.98 4.78
N PHE A 631 -2.49 -28.41 3.58
CA PHE A 631 -3.15 -27.14 3.38
C PHE A 631 -4.12 -27.11 2.18
N GLU A 632 -5.10 -26.23 2.28
CA GLU A 632 -5.83 -25.66 1.16
C GLU A 632 -5.13 -24.37 0.74
N ILE A 633 -4.84 -24.21 -0.55
CA ILE A 633 -4.24 -22.99 -1.07
C ILE A 633 -5.37 -22.14 -1.64
N LEU A 634 -5.74 -21.06 -0.93
CA LEU A 634 -6.90 -20.22 -1.27
C LEU A 634 -6.49 -19.00 -2.09
N GLY A 635 -5.24 -18.55 -1.94
CA GLY A 635 -4.70 -17.46 -2.71
C GLY A 635 -3.19 -17.53 -2.87
N ILE A 636 -2.70 -17.00 -3.99
CA ILE A 636 -1.28 -16.76 -4.25
C ILE A 636 -1.15 -15.32 -4.75
N ALA A 637 -0.38 -14.49 -4.06
CA ALA A 637 -0.02 -13.16 -4.55
C ALA A 637 1.45 -13.14 -5.00
N GLU A 638 1.68 -12.96 -6.30
CA GLU A 638 2.99 -12.76 -6.90
C GLU A 638 3.40 -11.29 -6.78
N LEU A 639 4.41 -11.04 -5.94
CA LEU A 639 4.94 -9.71 -5.64
C LEU A 639 6.27 -9.51 -6.37
N GLY A 640 6.35 -8.41 -7.13
CA GLY A 640 7.54 -8.06 -7.89
C GLY A 640 8.74 -7.66 -7.01
N SER A 641 9.89 -7.53 -7.65
CA SER A 641 11.15 -7.21 -6.97
C SER A 641 11.22 -5.80 -6.36
N ASN A 642 10.34 -4.87 -6.73
CA ASN A 642 10.31 -3.52 -6.13
C ASN A 642 9.43 -3.45 -4.88
N THR A 643 8.81 -4.57 -4.48
CA THR A 643 7.92 -4.60 -3.31
C THR A 643 8.67 -4.39 -2.00
N PHE A 644 9.91 -4.90 -1.90
CA PHE A 644 10.77 -4.79 -0.71
C PHE A 644 12.03 -3.96 -1.03
N MET A 645 12.44 -3.11 -0.09
CA MET A 645 13.50 -2.10 -0.27
C MET A 645 14.87 -2.67 -0.70
N ALA A 646 15.16 -3.95 -0.42
CA ALA A 646 16.51 -4.52 -0.48
C ALA A 646 16.65 -5.84 -1.26
N THR A 647 15.60 -6.33 -1.94
CA THR A 647 15.67 -7.59 -2.71
C THR A 647 15.48 -7.38 -4.19
N GLY A 648 16.30 -8.03 -5.03
CA GLY A 648 15.98 -8.24 -6.45
C GLY A 648 15.09 -9.47 -6.70
N THR A 649 14.68 -10.18 -5.65
CA THR A 649 13.99 -11.48 -5.73
C THR A 649 12.48 -11.29 -5.81
N ASN A 650 11.83 -11.95 -6.77
CA ASN A 650 10.38 -12.04 -6.81
C ASN A 650 9.89 -12.97 -5.69
N THR A 651 8.89 -12.51 -4.95
CA THR A 651 8.32 -13.25 -3.82
C THR A 651 6.88 -13.63 -4.12
N VAL A 652 6.38 -14.60 -3.37
CA VAL A 652 4.98 -15.00 -3.38
C VAL A 652 4.45 -14.98 -1.95
N THR A 653 3.24 -14.48 -1.77
CA THR A 653 2.50 -14.68 -0.53
C THR A 653 1.53 -15.83 -0.73
N LEU A 654 1.63 -16.85 0.12
CA LEU A 654 0.70 -17.96 0.15
C LEU A 654 -0.37 -17.72 1.21
N PHE A 655 -1.63 -17.82 0.80
CA PHE A 655 -2.80 -17.76 1.68
C PHE A 655 -3.35 -19.18 1.86
N LEU A 656 -3.18 -19.71 3.07
CA LEU A 656 -3.34 -21.13 3.35
C LEU A 656 -4.40 -21.37 4.43
N ARG A 657 -5.14 -22.48 4.33
CA ARG A 657 -5.93 -23.05 5.43
C ARG A 657 -5.43 -24.44 5.79
N ARG A 658 -5.25 -24.71 7.07
CA ARG A 658 -4.72 -25.98 7.59
C ARG A 658 -5.75 -27.12 7.50
N ARG A 659 -5.39 -28.23 6.85
CA ARG A 659 -6.16 -29.50 6.79
C ARG A 659 -5.90 -30.38 8.02
N ASN A 660 -6.68 -31.45 8.24
CA ASN A 660 -6.30 -32.43 9.25
C ASN A 660 -5.17 -33.35 8.73
N ASN A 661 -4.25 -33.80 9.59
CA ASN A 661 -3.16 -34.71 9.20
C ASN A 661 -3.66 -36.03 8.60
N ALA A 662 -4.82 -36.52 9.05
CA ALA A 662 -5.39 -37.78 8.60
C ALA A 662 -5.95 -37.70 7.18
N ASP A 663 -6.30 -36.52 6.68
CA ASP A 663 -7.00 -36.35 5.40
C ASP A 663 -6.18 -36.91 4.22
N ALA A 664 -4.93 -36.44 4.07
CA ALA A 664 -4.05 -36.91 3.01
C ALA A 664 -3.72 -38.40 3.13
N TYR A 665 -3.50 -38.90 4.34
CA TYR A 665 -3.26 -40.31 4.60
C TYR A 665 -4.45 -41.18 4.18
N ASN A 666 -5.67 -40.76 4.51
CA ASN A 666 -6.89 -41.46 4.12
C ASN A 666 -7.08 -41.51 2.59
N VAL A 667 -6.74 -40.42 1.89
CA VAL A 667 -6.76 -40.38 0.42
C VAL A 667 -5.72 -41.33 -0.17
N GLU A 668 -4.50 -41.34 0.36
CA GLU A 668 -3.43 -42.24 -0.11
C GLU A 668 -3.81 -43.72 0.06
N GLU A 669 -4.35 -44.10 1.22
CA GLU A 669 -4.82 -45.46 1.48
C GLU A 669 -6.02 -45.85 0.60
N ALA A 670 -6.92 -44.90 0.30
CA ALA A 670 -8.03 -45.13 -0.63
C ALA A 670 -7.52 -45.39 -2.06
N ILE A 671 -6.52 -44.62 -2.53
CA ILE A 671 -5.89 -44.81 -3.84
C ILE A 671 -5.23 -46.19 -3.94
N LYS A 672 -4.47 -46.61 -2.93
CA LYS A 672 -3.85 -47.95 -2.88
C LYS A 672 -4.90 -49.05 -3.02
N LYS A 673 -6.03 -48.94 -2.31
CA LYS A 673 -7.15 -49.90 -2.41
C LYS A 673 -7.76 -49.92 -3.82
N CYS A 674 -7.91 -48.77 -4.46
CA CYS A 674 -8.47 -48.69 -5.82
C CYS A 674 -7.55 -49.29 -6.88
N PHE A 675 -6.23 -49.16 -6.73
CA PHE A 675 -5.27 -49.80 -7.64
C PHE A 675 -5.30 -51.33 -7.54
N VAL A 676 -5.73 -51.88 -6.39
CA VAL A 676 -5.91 -53.32 -6.20
C VAL A 676 -7.30 -53.79 -6.65
N SER A 677 -8.36 -53.07 -6.29
CA SER A 677 -9.75 -53.46 -6.61
C SER A 677 -10.14 -53.12 -8.06
N LEU A 678 -9.42 -52.18 -8.70
CA LEU A 678 -9.72 -51.61 -10.02
C LEU A 678 -11.12 -50.97 -10.11
N GLN A 679 -11.64 -50.53 -8.97
CA GLN A 679 -12.92 -49.82 -8.86
C GLN A 679 -12.70 -48.33 -8.68
N ASP A 680 -13.47 -47.52 -9.39
CA ASP A 680 -13.44 -46.06 -9.28
C ASP A 680 -14.51 -45.58 -8.29
N VAL A 681 -14.18 -45.67 -7.01
CA VAL A 681 -15.05 -45.28 -5.89
C VAL A 681 -14.86 -43.81 -5.53
N THR A 682 -15.81 -43.22 -4.81
CA THR A 682 -15.69 -41.84 -4.33
C THR A 682 -14.53 -41.71 -3.34
N ILE A 683 -13.62 -40.75 -3.60
CA ILE A 683 -12.48 -40.42 -2.73
C ILE A 683 -12.45 -38.91 -2.55
N ASN A 684 -12.22 -38.44 -1.31
CA ASN A 684 -12.12 -37.01 -0.99
C ASN A 684 -13.35 -36.18 -1.45
N GLY A 685 -14.55 -36.77 -1.39
CA GLY A 685 -15.78 -36.14 -1.88
C GLY A 685 -15.91 -36.08 -3.42
N ILE A 686 -14.94 -36.60 -4.17
CA ILE A 686 -14.96 -36.63 -5.63
C ILE A 686 -15.53 -37.96 -6.10
N GLU A 687 -16.66 -37.93 -6.80
CA GLU A 687 -17.18 -39.12 -7.49
C GLU A 687 -16.31 -39.46 -8.71
N LYS A 688 -15.98 -40.75 -8.85
CA LYS A 688 -15.19 -41.31 -9.95
C LYS A 688 -13.87 -40.53 -10.21
N PRO A 689 -13.02 -40.37 -9.18
CA PRO A 689 -11.81 -39.56 -9.26
C PRO A 689 -10.80 -40.09 -10.28
N ILE A 690 -10.73 -41.41 -10.51
CA ILE A 690 -9.77 -41.99 -11.46
C ILE A 690 -10.22 -41.68 -12.89
N ALA A 691 -11.51 -41.84 -13.22
CA ALA A 691 -12.02 -41.46 -14.52
C ALA A 691 -11.78 -39.96 -14.81
N LYS A 692 -11.96 -39.09 -13.80
CA LYS A 692 -11.64 -37.66 -13.91
C LYS A 692 -10.15 -37.39 -14.11
N TYR A 693 -9.27 -38.09 -13.39
CA TYR A 693 -7.82 -38.01 -13.56
C TYR A 693 -7.42 -38.45 -14.96
N VAL A 694 -7.92 -39.59 -15.42
CA VAL A 694 -7.64 -40.12 -16.76
C VAL A 694 -8.12 -39.12 -17.81
N ALA A 695 -9.35 -38.61 -17.72
CA ALA A 695 -9.85 -37.59 -18.66
C ALA A 695 -9.03 -36.29 -18.64
N HIS A 696 -8.50 -35.89 -17.48
CA HIS A 696 -7.73 -34.64 -17.35
C HIS A 696 -6.27 -34.78 -17.84
N VAL A 697 -5.63 -35.90 -17.51
CA VAL A 697 -4.19 -36.13 -17.68
C VAL A 697 -3.89 -36.97 -18.92
N TRP A 698 -4.63 -38.06 -19.11
CA TRP A 698 -4.47 -38.99 -20.23
C TRP A 698 -5.42 -38.72 -21.38
N ASP A 699 -6.40 -37.82 -21.18
CA ASP A 699 -7.17 -37.16 -22.22
C ASP A 699 -7.99 -38.11 -23.11
N THR A 700 -7.40 -38.69 -24.16
CA THR A 700 -8.08 -39.60 -25.11
C THR A 700 -8.20 -41.04 -24.62
N ILE A 701 -7.71 -41.35 -23.41
CA ILE A 701 -7.74 -42.68 -22.82
C ILE A 701 -9.00 -42.87 -21.98
N SER A 702 -9.69 -44.01 -22.12
CA SER A 702 -10.81 -44.33 -21.25
C SER A 702 -10.34 -44.95 -19.92
N PHE A 703 -11.19 -44.94 -18.89
CA PHE A 703 -10.85 -45.62 -17.64
C PHE A 703 -10.62 -47.13 -17.83
N ASP A 704 -11.35 -47.78 -18.75
CA ASP A 704 -11.15 -49.19 -19.04
C ASP A 704 -9.82 -49.47 -19.75
N ASP A 705 -9.37 -48.57 -20.64
CA ASP A 705 -8.02 -48.63 -21.20
C ASP A 705 -6.96 -48.44 -20.10
N TYR A 706 -7.16 -47.47 -19.20
CA TYR A 706 -6.25 -47.19 -18.10
C TYR A 706 -6.14 -48.37 -17.11
N LYS A 707 -7.22 -49.14 -16.87
CA LYS A 707 -7.15 -50.38 -16.09
C LYS A 707 -6.13 -51.36 -16.65
N THR A 708 -5.96 -51.42 -17.97
CA THR A 708 -4.96 -52.31 -18.60
C THR A 708 -3.53 -51.93 -18.22
N LEU A 709 -3.25 -50.63 -18.05
CA LEU A 709 -1.99 -50.12 -17.49
C LEU A 709 -1.83 -50.57 -16.03
N LEU A 710 -2.86 -50.42 -15.20
CA LEU A 710 -2.85 -50.83 -13.78
C LEU A 710 -2.63 -52.33 -13.60
N GLN A 711 -3.16 -53.13 -14.54
CA GLN A 711 -2.99 -54.59 -14.59
C GLN A 711 -1.64 -55.05 -15.15
N LYS A 712 -0.75 -54.10 -15.54
CA LYS A 712 0.57 -54.37 -16.13
C LYS A 712 0.51 -55.05 -17.51
N THR A 713 -0.60 -54.86 -18.22
CA THR A 713 -0.83 -55.41 -19.58
C THR A 713 -1.45 -54.33 -20.47
N PRO A 714 -0.71 -53.26 -20.79
CA PRO A 714 -1.24 -52.09 -21.50
C PRO A 714 -1.74 -52.49 -22.89
N ASN A 715 -2.93 -52.00 -23.25
CA ASN A 715 -3.49 -52.23 -24.57
C ASN A 715 -2.90 -51.24 -25.61
N LYS A 716 -3.29 -51.40 -26.88
CA LYS A 716 -2.79 -50.56 -27.98
C LYS A 716 -3.02 -49.05 -27.78
N ASN A 717 -4.12 -48.67 -27.13
CA ASN A 717 -4.44 -47.26 -26.89
C ASN A 717 -3.43 -46.65 -25.91
N ILE A 718 -3.12 -47.36 -24.82
CA ILE A 718 -2.09 -46.97 -23.86
C ILE A 718 -0.69 -46.97 -24.50
N GLU A 719 -0.32 -48.02 -25.23
CA GLU A 719 0.99 -48.14 -25.87
C GLU A 719 1.29 -47.00 -26.85
N GLN A 720 0.26 -46.47 -27.52
CA GLN A 720 0.39 -45.37 -28.47
C GLN A 720 0.40 -43.98 -27.80
N HIS A 721 -0.08 -43.88 -26.56
CA HIS A 721 -0.16 -42.61 -25.83
C HIS A 721 1.22 -42.03 -25.49
N GLU A 722 1.35 -40.71 -25.54
CA GLU A 722 2.63 -40.01 -25.36
C GLU A 722 3.20 -40.20 -23.95
N ILE A 723 2.35 -40.16 -22.92
CA ILE A 723 2.74 -40.37 -21.52
C ILE A 723 3.39 -41.76 -21.34
N TYR A 724 2.77 -42.81 -21.88
CA TYR A 724 3.32 -44.16 -21.76
C TYR A 724 4.64 -44.33 -22.53
N LYS A 725 4.75 -43.72 -23.72
CA LYS A 725 6.02 -43.64 -24.46
C LYS A 725 7.11 -42.89 -23.67
N GLU A 726 6.75 -41.86 -22.93
CA GLU A 726 7.68 -41.16 -22.05
C GLU A 726 8.13 -42.06 -20.89
N TYR A 727 7.18 -42.79 -20.28
CA TYR A 727 7.46 -43.70 -19.15
C TYR A 727 8.47 -44.78 -19.56
N THR A 728 8.21 -45.46 -20.66
CA THR A 728 9.10 -46.52 -21.19
C THR A 728 10.46 -45.98 -21.62
N LYS A 729 10.56 -44.70 -22.02
CA LYS A 729 11.82 -44.08 -22.45
C LYS A 729 12.67 -43.58 -21.29
N LYS A 730 12.06 -42.97 -20.27
CA LYS A 730 12.79 -42.26 -19.20
C LYS A 730 12.92 -43.05 -17.89
N ILE A 731 11.97 -43.93 -17.57
CA ILE A 731 12.04 -44.72 -16.34
C ILE A 731 13.09 -45.81 -16.50
N LYS A 732 14.19 -45.69 -15.77
CA LYS A 732 15.25 -46.70 -15.73
C LYS A 732 14.86 -47.81 -14.76
N ALA A 733 14.91 -49.06 -15.21
CA ALA A 733 14.65 -50.25 -14.39
C ALA A 733 15.58 -51.39 -14.82
N LYS A 734 15.98 -52.25 -13.87
CA LYS A 734 16.87 -53.40 -14.13
C LYS A 734 16.11 -54.60 -14.68
N ASN A 735 14.82 -54.70 -14.36
CA ASN A 735 13.92 -55.73 -14.84
C ASN A 735 12.48 -55.20 -14.97
N GLU A 736 11.62 -56.00 -15.59
CA GLU A 736 10.22 -55.64 -15.84
C GLU A 736 9.40 -55.44 -14.56
N ALA A 737 9.69 -56.19 -13.49
CA ALA A 737 9.00 -56.05 -12.21
C ALA A 737 9.29 -54.68 -11.55
N GLU A 738 10.54 -54.22 -11.60
CA GLU A 738 10.97 -52.91 -11.12
C GLU A 738 10.37 -51.79 -11.98
N LEU A 739 10.30 -51.97 -13.30
CA LEU A 739 9.66 -51.00 -14.21
C LEU A 739 8.19 -50.77 -13.82
N TRP A 740 7.41 -51.84 -13.66
CA TRP A 740 6.02 -51.75 -13.28
C TRP A 740 5.82 -51.18 -11.88
N THR A 741 6.71 -51.49 -10.94
CA THR A 741 6.67 -50.90 -9.60
C THR A 741 6.85 -49.38 -9.67
N ASN A 742 7.80 -48.89 -10.46
CA ASN A 742 8.06 -47.46 -10.62
C ASN A 742 6.92 -46.74 -11.36
N ILE A 743 6.35 -47.34 -12.42
CA ILE A 743 5.21 -46.78 -13.16
C ILE A 743 3.98 -46.64 -12.24
N LEU A 744 3.63 -47.71 -11.53
CA LEU A 744 2.45 -47.69 -10.65
C LEU A 744 2.64 -46.74 -9.47
N ALA A 745 3.84 -46.65 -8.90
CA ALA A 745 4.14 -45.68 -7.85
C ALA A 745 4.01 -44.23 -8.36
N LEU A 746 4.51 -43.94 -9.57
CA LEU A 746 4.36 -42.61 -10.19
C LEU A 746 2.89 -42.26 -10.46
N GLU A 747 2.09 -43.21 -10.95
CA GLU A 747 0.65 -42.99 -11.17
C GLU A 747 -0.12 -42.80 -9.85
N GLN A 748 0.21 -43.56 -8.80
CA GLN A 748 -0.37 -43.34 -7.47
C GLN A 748 -0.02 -41.94 -6.95
N ASP A 749 1.23 -41.50 -7.12
CA ASP A 749 1.68 -40.17 -6.72
C ASP A 749 0.93 -39.07 -7.49
N LYS A 750 0.86 -39.17 -8.83
CA LYS A 750 0.11 -38.23 -9.67
C LYS A 750 -1.37 -38.17 -9.31
N LEU A 751 -2.00 -39.33 -9.09
CA LEU A 751 -3.41 -39.39 -8.71
C LEU A 751 -3.67 -38.79 -7.33
N LEU A 752 -2.76 -38.97 -6.36
CA LEU A 752 -2.87 -38.36 -5.04
C LEU A 752 -2.95 -36.84 -5.13
N TYR A 753 -1.98 -36.22 -5.80
CA TYR A 753 -1.97 -34.76 -5.92
C TYR A 753 -3.07 -34.23 -6.85
N PHE A 754 -3.49 -35.02 -7.84
CA PHE A 754 -4.70 -34.70 -8.59
C PHE A 754 -5.93 -34.64 -7.68
N ILE A 755 -6.19 -35.67 -6.85
CA ILE A 755 -7.36 -35.72 -5.96
C ILE A 755 -7.32 -34.61 -4.90
N LEU A 756 -6.13 -34.25 -4.41
CA LEU A 756 -5.97 -33.15 -3.46
C LEU A 756 -6.18 -31.78 -4.11
N ALA A 757 -5.73 -31.58 -5.36
CA ALA A 757 -5.81 -30.30 -6.07
C ALA A 757 -7.12 -30.07 -6.82
N TYR A 758 -7.77 -31.14 -7.31
CA TYR A 758 -8.98 -31.07 -8.15
C TYR A 758 -10.14 -30.26 -7.56
N PRO A 759 -10.49 -30.38 -6.26
CA PRO A 759 -11.59 -29.60 -5.70
C PRO A 759 -11.20 -28.17 -5.34
N GLN A 760 -9.91 -27.80 -5.43
CA GLN A 760 -9.42 -26.51 -4.97
C GLN A 760 -9.47 -25.45 -6.07
N LYS A 761 -10.08 -24.32 -5.75
CA LYS A 761 -9.97 -23.06 -6.48
C LYS A 761 -9.13 -22.08 -5.68
N LEU A 762 -8.42 -21.20 -6.36
CA LEU A 762 -7.63 -20.15 -5.73
C LEU A 762 -7.71 -18.83 -6.48
N VAL A 763 -7.38 -17.76 -5.77
CA VAL A 763 -7.22 -16.41 -6.30
C VAL A 763 -5.73 -16.16 -6.57
N LEU A 764 -5.40 -15.80 -7.81
CA LEU A 764 -4.07 -15.38 -8.21
C LEU A 764 -4.04 -13.86 -8.33
N VAL A 765 -3.22 -13.21 -7.52
CA VAL A 765 -2.94 -11.77 -7.58
C VAL A 765 -1.53 -11.57 -8.15
N LYS A 766 -1.38 -10.69 -9.14
CA LYS A 766 -0.09 -10.30 -9.71
C LYS A 766 0.07 -8.79 -9.65
N THR A 767 1.17 -8.32 -9.07
CA THR A 767 1.42 -6.87 -8.97
C THR A 767 1.78 -6.21 -10.31
N GLY A 768 2.19 -7.00 -11.31
CA GLY A 768 2.70 -6.48 -12.59
C GLY A 768 4.20 -6.15 -12.52
N GLU A 769 4.73 -5.50 -13.56
CA GLU A 769 6.16 -5.18 -13.67
C GLU A 769 6.44 -3.67 -13.58
N LYS A 770 7.55 -3.31 -12.92
CA LYS A 770 8.12 -1.95 -12.93
C LYS A 770 7.13 -0.86 -12.49
N ASN A 771 6.62 -0.07 -13.45
CA ASN A 771 5.72 1.04 -13.15
C ASN A 771 4.29 0.57 -12.87
N GLU A 772 3.88 -0.57 -13.42
CA GLU A 772 2.58 -1.18 -13.11
C GLU A 772 2.58 -1.67 -11.67
N GLU A 773 3.67 -2.33 -11.26
CA GLU A 773 3.91 -2.76 -9.87
C GLU A 773 3.75 -1.59 -8.90
N LYS A 774 4.50 -0.50 -9.10
CA LYS A 774 4.41 0.69 -8.22
C LYS A 774 2.99 1.28 -8.14
N ARG A 775 2.28 1.33 -9.26
CA ARG A 775 0.89 1.84 -9.31
C ARG A 775 -0.08 0.94 -8.58
N PHE A 776 0.13 -0.37 -8.64
CA PHE A 776 -0.71 -1.34 -7.96
C PHE A 776 -0.43 -1.36 -6.45
N LEU A 777 0.84 -1.30 -6.06
CA LEU A 777 1.28 -1.20 -4.66
C LEU A 777 0.86 0.13 -4.01
N GLY A 778 0.87 1.23 -4.77
CA GLY A 778 0.50 2.57 -4.30
C GLY A 778 1.65 3.39 -3.70
N TYR A 779 2.85 2.81 -3.62
CA TYR A 779 4.02 3.44 -3.03
C TYR A 779 5.31 3.20 -3.83
N GLU A 780 6.34 3.98 -3.55
CA GLU A 780 7.71 3.76 -4.04
C GLU A 780 8.77 4.04 -2.97
N PHE A 781 9.92 3.38 -3.09
CA PHE A 781 11.09 3.64 -2.25
C PHE A 781 11.91 4.80 -2.81
N SER A 782 12.25 5.76 -1.95
CA SER A 782 13.15 6.86 -2.24
C SER A 782 14.44 6.73 -1.45
N ASN A 783 15.57 6.85 -2.15
CA ASN A 783 16.91 6.94 -1.55
C ASN A 783 17.44 8.39 -1.57
N ARG A 784 16.58 9.38 -1.86
CA ARG A 784 17.00 10.78 -1.95
C ARG A 784 17.27 11.33 -0.55
N ARG A 785 18.44 11.94 -0.37
CA ARG A 785 18.86 12.54 0.90
C ARG A 785 17.84 13.59 1.41
N GLY A 786 17.31 13.40 2.62
CA GLY A 786 16.25 14.22 3.22
C GLY A 786 14.81 13.82 2.81
N SER A 787 14.66 12.70 2.10
CA SER A 787 13.38 12.12 1.68
C SER A 787 13.53 10.60 1.54
N GLU A 788 14.34 9.98 2.39
CA GLU A 788 14.54 8.53 2.43
C GLU A 788 13.28 7.81 2.91
N GLY A 789 13.04 6.58 2.44
CA GLY A 789 11.95 5.72 2.89
C GLY A 789 10.84 5.49 1.86
N ILE A 790 9.67 5.06 2.33
CA ILE A 790 8.49 4.76 1.51
C ILE A 790 7.68 6.03 1.30
N HIS A 791 7.32 6.32 0.06
CA HIS A 791 6.49 7.47 -0.31
C HIS A 791 5.27 7.03 -1.11
N PRO A 792 4.10 7.68 -0.93
CA PRO A 792 2.96 7.48 -1.82
C PRO A 792 3.34 7.90 -3.24
N ILE A 793 2.83 7.17 -4.24
CA ILE A 793 3.12 7.46 -5.65
C ILE A 793 2.52 8.81 -6.11
N GLN A 794 1.53 9.33 -5.36
CA GLN A 794 0.90 10.63 -5.58
C GLN A 794 1.23 11.58 -4.43
N ARG A 795 1.82 12.75 -4.73
CA ARG A 795 2.39 13.69 -3.75
C ARG A 795 1.40 14.34 -2.77
N SER A 796 0.10 14.08 -2.90
CA SER A 796 -0.97 14.66 -2.08
C SER A 796 -1.91 13.62 -1.45
N LYS A 797 -1.62 12.32 -1.64
CA LYS A 797 -2.44 11.23 -1.12
C LYS A 797 -1.65 10.34 -0.18
N SER A 798 -2.33 9.66 0.72
CA SER A 798 -1.72 8.61 1.54
C SER A 798 -1.43 7.36 0.70
N ILE A 799 -0.65 6.43 1.25
CA ILE A 799 -0.41 5.13 0.61
C ILE A 799 -1.71 4.32 0.55
N ASP A 800 -2.53 4.36 1.61
CA ASP A 800 -3.83 3.68 1.68
C ASP A 800 -4.79 4.16 0.56
N GLU A 801 -4.75 5.46 0.23
CA GLU A 801 -5.54 6.02 -0.87
C GLU A 801 -4.99 5.65 -2.27
N CYS A 802 -3.69 5.36 -2.38
CA CYS A 802 -3.03 5.05 -3.65
C CYS A 802 -3.04 3.56 -3.98
N THR A 803 -3.04 2.68 -2.97
CA THR A 803 -2.88 1.24 -3.15
C THR A 803 -4.12 0.57 -3.73
N GLN A 804 -3.94 -0.46 -4.57
CA GLN A 804 -5.02 -1.33 -5.04
C GLN A 804 -5.05 -2.67 -4.29
N LEU A 805 -4.17 -2.85 -3.31
CA LEU A 805 -4.05 -4.09 -2.55
C LEU A 805 -5.18 -4.27 -1.53
N TYR A 806 -5.49 -3.23 -0.76
CA TYR A 806 -6.46 -3.29 0.34
C TYR A 806 -7.19 -1.97 0.54
N ASP A 807 -8.27 -2.06 1.32
CA ASP A 807 -8.97 -0.94 1.91
C ASP A 807 -8.72 -0.99 3.42
N ALA A 808 -8.36 0.14 4.03
CA ALA A 808 -8.05 0.20 5.45
C ALA A 808 -9.30 -0.03 6.30
N ASP A 809 -10.47 0.39 5.81
CA ASP A 809 -11.73 0.43 6.56
C ASP A 809 -12.68 -0.71 6.17
N SER A 810 -12.34 -1.49 5.14
CA SER A 810 -13.22 -2.52 4.58
C SER A 810 -12.49 -3.78 4.11
N PHE A 811 -13.08 -4.95 4.38
CA PHE A 811 -12.62 -6.24 3.83
C PHE A 811 -13.23 -6.55 2.47
N THR A 812 -14.31 -5.86 2.10
CA THR A 812 -15.17 -6.26 0.97
C THR A 812 -15.23 -5.23 -0.15
N ASN A 813 -14.24 -4.32 -0.24
CA ASN A 813 -14.17 -3.36 -1.33
C ASN A 813 -13.82 -4.05 -2.67
N PRO A 814 -14.75 -4.12 -3.65
CA PRO A 814 -14.51 -4.83 -4.91
C PRO A 814 -13.37 -4.22 -5.75
N GLU A 815 -12.98 -2.97 -5.48
CA GLU A 815 -11.87 -2.27 -6.14
C GLU A 815 -10.50 -2.64 -5.57
N LYS A 816 -10.41 -3.58 -4.61
CA LYS A 816 -9.16 -3.99 -3.95
C LYS A 816 -8.91 -5.49 -4.06
N ALA A 817 -7.64 -5.87 -4.19
CA ALA A 817 -7.24 -7.26 -4.39
C ALA A 817 -7.51 -8.17 -3.18
N SER A 818 -7.31 -7.68 -1.97
CA SER A 818 -7.51 -8.43 -0.71
C SER A 818 -8.93 -8.97 -0.56
N THR A 819 -9.94 -8.23 -1.05
CA THR A 819 -11.34 -8.66 -1.01
C THR A 819 -11.58 -10.00 -1.69
N TYR A 820 -10.90 -10.29 -2.80
CA TYR A 820 -11.08 -11.56 -3.50
C TYR A 820 -10.46 -12.73 -2.74
N ILE A 821 -9.30 -12.52 -2.10
CA ILE A 821 -8.66 -13.54 -1.27
C ILE A 821 -9.47 -13.78 0.01
N TYR A 822 -9.93 -12.71 0.67
CA TYR A 822 -10.82 -12.77 1.82
C TYR A 822 -12.10 -13.55 1.51
N LYS A 823 -12.76 -13.26 0.38
CA LYS A 823 -13.92 -14.02 -0.11
C LYS A 823 -13.61 -15.49 -0.38
N ALA A 824 -12.41 -15.81 -0.88
CA ALA A 824 -11.99 -17.20 -1.09
C ALA A 824 -11.90 -17.97 0.24
N PHE A 825 -11.49 -17.34 1.35
CA PHE A 825 -11.60 -17.96 2.68
C PHE A 825 -13.07 -18.24 3.05
N ASN A 826 -14.01 -17.40 2.64
CA ASN A 826 -15.44 -17.64 2.88
C ASN A 826 -16.07 -18.62 1.87
N GLY A 827 -15.28 -19.23 0.98
CA GLY A 827 -15.75 -20.18 -0.03
C GLY A 827 -16.39 -19.52 -1.26
N GLU A 828 -16.30 -18.19 -1.38
CA GLU A 828 -16.82 -17.42 -2.49
C GLU A 828 -15.75 -17.27 -3.58
N PHE A 829 -15.97 -17.93 -4.72
CA PHE A 829 -15.13 -17.85 -5.91
C PHE A 829 -15.93 -17.34 -7.11
N ASP A 830 -15.24 -16.95 -8.19
CA ASP A 830 -15.85 -16.52 -9.45
C ASP A 830 -16.74 -15.27 -9.34
N VAL A 831 -16.37 -14.34 -8.43
CA VAL A 831 -17.00 -13.03 -8.31
C VAL A 831 -16.52 -12.12 -9.45
N ASP A 832 -17.39 -11.26 -9.97
CA ASP A 832 -17.03 -10.31 -11.03
C ASP A 832 -15.88 -9.40 -10.57
N VAL A 833 -14.79 -9.39 -11.35
CA VAL A 833 -13.62 -8.53 -11.12
C VAL A 833 -13.76 -7.25 -11.98
N PRO A 834 -13.74 -6.05 -11.38
CA PRO A 834 -13.75 -4.77 -12.07
C PRO A 834 -12.63 -4.63 -13.11
N GLU A 835 -12.90 -3.87 -14.18
CA GLU A 835 -12.03 -3.76 -15.36
C GLU A 835 -10.59 -3.31 -15.02
N ASN A 836 -10.43 -2.43 -14.02
CA ASN A 836 -9.14 -1.97 -13.50
C ASN A 836 -8.32 -3.06 -12.80
N LEU A 837 -8.94 -4.11 -12.27
CA LEU A 837 -8.27 -5.21 -11.56
C LEU A 837 -8.13 -6.49 -12.40
N GLN A 838 -8.79 -6.60 -13.56
CA GLN A 838 -8.80 -7.83 -14.37
C GLN A 838 -7.41 -8.29 -14.84
N GLN A 839 -6.44 -7.39 -14.92
CA GLN A 839 -5.05 -7.74 -15.25
C GLN A 839 -4.26 -8.27 -14.05
N ASN A 840 -4.68 -7.92 -12.83
CA ASN A 840 -3.98 -8.24 -11.59
C ASN A 840 -4.61 -9.40 -10.84
N VAL A 841 -5.94 -9.56 -10.85
CA VAL A 841 -6.68 -10.57 -10.07
C VAL A 841 -7.36 -11.56 -11.01
N SER A 842 -7.18 -12.86 -10.74
CA SER A 842 -7.81 -13.93 -11.52
C SER A 842 -8.09 -15.19 -10.70
N TYR A 843 -9.10 -15.96 -11.10
CA TYR A 843 -9.44 -17.25 -10.48
C TYR A 843 -8.89 -18.42 -11.29
N HIS A 844 -8.35 -19.43 -10.60
CA HIS A 844 -7.81 -20.65 -11.22
C HIS A 844 -8.21 -21.89 -10.42
N ASN A 845 -8.44 -23.02 -11.09
CA ASN A 845 -8.46 -24.31 -10.41
C ASN A 845 -7.01 -24.74 -10.17
N LEU A 846 -6.69 -25.16 -8.96
CA LEU A 846 -5.31 -25.51 -8.60
C LEU A 846 -4.78 -26.66 -9.48
N VAL A 847 -5.64 -27.63 -9.84
CA VAL A 847 -5.27 -28.76 -10.72
C VAL A 847 -4.78 -28.32 -12.10
N ASP A 848 -5.29 -27.21 -12.65
CA ASP A 848 -4.88 -26.68 -13.96
C ASP A 848 -3.50 -26.00 -13.91
N MET A 849 -2.96 -25.77 -12.71
CA MET A 849 -1.64 -25.18 -12.50
C MET A 849 -0.52 -26.24 -12.43
N PHE A 850 -0.87 -27.53 -12.46
CA PHE A 850 0.06 -28.66 -12.42
C PHE A 850 0.43 -29.16 -13.82
N THR A 851 1.53 -29.90 -13.90
CA THR A 851 1.97 -30.58 -15.13
C THR A 851 2.10 -32.08 -14.85
N PHE A 852 1.15 -32.87 -15.34
CA PHE A 852 1.04 -34.31 -15.06
C PHE A 852 1.58 -35.22 -16.19
N ASP A 853 1.91 -34.67 -17.35
CA ASP A 853 2.32 -35.45 -18.53
C ASP A 853 3.77 -35.96 -18.45
N ARG A 854 4.61 -35.36 -17.61
CA ARG A 854 6.05 -35.68 -17.50
C ARG A 854 6.35 -36.80 -16.50
N VAL A 855 7.46 -37.52 -16.71
CA VAL A 855 7.98 -38.49 -15.73
C VAL A 855 8.52 -37.82 -14.47
N ASP A 856 9.18 -36.66 -14.62
CA ASP A 856 9.74 -35.88 -13.52
C ASP A 856 8.63 -35.05 -12.85
N PHE A 857 7.80 -35.71 -12.03
CA PHE A 857 6.64 -35.10 -11.38
C PHE A 857 7.03 -34.42 -10.05
N GLU A 858 7.50 -33.18 -10.17
CA GLU A 858 7.99 -32.36 -9.05
C GLU A 858 6.90 -31.52 -8.36
N LYS A 859 5.61 -31.77 -8.68
CA LYS A 859 4.44 -31.04 -8.15
C LYS A 859 4.54 -29.50 -8.28
N ASN A 860 5.15 -29.00 -9.35
CA ASN A 860 5.33 -27.57 -9.56
C ASN A 860 3.98 -26.86 -9.76
N ILE A 861 3.87 -25.64 -9.23
CA ILE A 861 2.73 -24.74 -9.44
C ILE A 861 3.10 -23.71 -10.51
N SER A 862 2.44 -23.77 -11.66
CA SER A 862 2.61 -22.79 -12.74
C SER A 862 1.63 -21.62 -12.58
N LEU A 863 2.15 -20.41 -12.34
CA LEU A 863 1.35 -19.17 -12.28
C LEU A 863 0.91 -18.64 -13.66
N SER A 864 1.09 -19.43 -14.71
CA SER A 864 0.76 -19.09 -16.11
C SER A 864 -0.28 -20.05 -16.70
N ALA A 865 -1.13 -20.64 -15.85
CA ALA A 865 -2.04 -21.71 -16.23
C ALA A 865 -2.86 -21.35 -17.49
N LYS A 866 -2.80 -22.23 -18.50
CA LYS A 866 -3.61 -22.11 -19.71
C LYS A 866 -5.06 -22.37 -19.31
N LYS A 867 -5.93 -21.37 -19.48
CA LYS A 867 -7.38 -21.55 -19.31
C LYS A 867 -7.83 -22.69 -20.25
N LYS A 868 -8.10 -23.90 -19.74
CA LYS A 868 -8.72 -24.99 -20.54
C LYS A 868 -10.17 -24.59 -20.82
N VAL A 869 -10.38 -23.76 -21.83
CA VAL A 869 -11.71 -23.47 -22.35
C VAL A 869 -12.19 -24.74 -23.05
N VAL A 870 -13.31 -25.31 -22.59
CA VAL A 870 -13.96 -26.45 -23.23
C VAL A 870 -15.39 -26.05 -23.56
N ILE A 871 -15.86 -26.39 -24.76
CA ILE A 871 -17.27 -26.20 -25.14
C ILE A 871 -18.06 -27.40 -24.63
N GLU A 872 -18.98 -27.16 -23.69
CA GLU A 872 -19.94 -28.18 -23.27
C GLU A 872 -20.82 -28.59 -24.45
N SER A 873 -20.89 -29.88 -24.74
CA SER A 873 -21.65 -30.40 -25.88
C SER A 873 -21.99 -31.87 -25.68
N LYS A 874 -23.17 -32.28 -26.16
CA LYS A 874 -23.59 -33.69 -26.19
C LYS A 874 -22.93 -34.52 -27.31
N PHE A 875 -22.19 -33.85 -28.20
CA PHE A 875 -21.42 -34.47 -29.27
C PHE A 875 -19.92 -34.56 -28.93
N GLU A 876 -19.25 -35.51 -29.58
CA GLU A 876 -17.81 -35.76 -29.42
C GLU A 876 -16.96 -34.52 -29.74
N GLN A 877 -15.93 -34.32 -28.91
CA GLN A 877 -14.95 -33.26 -29.07
C GLN A 877 -13.73 -33.78 -29.84
N ILE A 878 -13.57 -33.29 -31.06
CA ILE A 878 -12.49 -33.73 -31.95
C ILE A 878 -11.50 -32.60 -32.20
N LYS A 879 -10.28 -32.94 -32.60
CA LYS A 879 -9.27 -31.91 -32.91
C LYS A 879 -9.62 -31.18 -34.20
N LEU A 880 -9.32 -29.88 -34.26
CA LEU A 880 -9.51 -29.08 -35.46
C LEU A 880 -8.76 -29.68 -36.66
N SER A 881 -7.59 -30.28 -36.44
CA SER A 881 -6.86 -31.04 -37.46
C SER A 881 -7.65 -32.15 -38.14
N GLN A 882 -8.67 -32.73 -37.50
CA GLN A 882 -9.47 -33.82 -38.06
C GLN A 882 -10.62 -33.33 -38.95
N VAL A 883 -10.94 -32.04 -38.92
CA VAL A 883 -12.00 -31.43 -39.74
C VAL A 883 -11.48 -30.54 -40.86
N LEU A 884 -10.17 -30.38 -40.99
CA LEU A 884 -9.54 -29.51 -41.98
C LEU A 884 -8.94 -30.32 -43.12
N GLU A 885 -9.23 -29.92 -44.35
CA GLU A 885 -8.50 -30.33 -45.56
C GLU A 885 -7.28 -29.44 -45.77
N VAL A 886 -7.43 -28.12 -45.52
CA VAL A 886 -6.39 -27.10 -45.77
C VAL A 886 -6.20 -26.22 -44.53
N LEU A 887 -4.94 -26.04 -44.15
CA LEU A 887 -4.48 -24.98 -43.23
C LEU A 887 -3.17 -24.39 -43.75
N GLU A 888 -3.26 -23.19 -44.31
CA GLU A 888 -2.15 -22.48 -44.93
C GLU A 888 -1.93 -21.10 -44.28
N SER A 889 -0.70 -20.59 -44.36
CA SER A 889 -0.42 -19.17 -44.13
C SER A 889 0.03 -18.54 -45.44
N GLY A 890 -0.35 -17.28 -45.65
CA GLY A 890 0.08 -16.53 -46.82
C GLY A 890 1.58 -16.20 -46.80
N ASN A 891 2.02 -15.53 -47.87
CA ASN A 891 3.39 -15.05 -48.00
C ASN A 891 3.37 -13.62 -48.55
N ARG A 892 4.50 -12.92 -48.42
CA ARG A 892 4.73 -11.60 -49.04
C ARG A 892 6.01 -11.57 -49.89
N PRO A 893 6.09 -10.67 -50.90
CA PRO A 893 7.33 -10.40 -51.62
C PRO A 893 8.43 -9.84 -50.69
N LYS A 894 9.69 -10.04 -51.08
CA LYS A 894 10.85 -9.49 -50.35
C LYS A 894 10.77 -7.96 -50.36
N GLY A 895 10.75 -7.35 -49.17
CA GLY A 895 10.64 -5.89 -48.99
C GLY A 895 9.27 -5.41 -48.48
N GLY A 896 8.25 -6.27 -48.44
CA GLY A 896 6.90 -5.89 -48.03
C GLY A 896 5.99 -5.54 -49.19
N VAL A 897 4.78 -5.08 -48.90
CA VAL A 897 3.73 -4.75 -49.89
C VAL A 897 3.39 -3.24 -49.92
N GLY A 898 4.13 -2.40 -49.19
CA GLY A 898 3.83 -0.97 -49.02
C GLY A 898 4.09 -0.09 -50.25
N GLU A 899 4.82 -0.60 -51.25
CA GLU A 899 5.20 0.16 -52.45
C GLU A 899 4.30 -0.12 -53.67
N TYR A 900 3.39 -1.10 -53.58
CA TYR A 900 2.55 -1.51 -54.71
C TYR A 900 1.17 -0.86 -54.65
N LEU A 901 0.88 -0.02 -55.64
CA LEU A 901 -0.40 0.70 -55.75
C LEU A 901 -1.47 -0.09 -56.53
N GLU A 902 -1.07 -1.11 -57.29
CA GLU A 902 -1.94 -1.95 -58.13
C GLU A 902 -1.41 -3.40 -58.19
N GLY A 903 -2.29 -4.37 -58.43
CA GLY A 903 -1.93 -5.80 -58.52
C GLY A 903 -3.02 -6.73 -57.99
N ILE A 904 -2.62 -7.87 -57.40
CA ILE A 904 -3.54 -8.80 -56.74
C ILE A 904 -3.72 -8.39 -55.28
N PRO A 905 -4.96 -8.22 -54.77
CA PRO A 905 -5.23 -7.92 -53.38
C PRO A 905 -4.58 -8.91 -52.40
N SER A 906 -3.95 -8.38 -51.37
CA SER A 906 -3.31 -9.12 -50.28
C SER A 906 -3.94 -8.77 -48.93
N LEU A 907 -4.66 -9.74 -48.35
CA LEU A 907 -5.35 -9.56 -47.08
C LEU A 907 -4.45 -9.91 -45.89
N GLY A 908 -4.19 -8.91 -45.05
CA GLY A 908 -3.64 -9.06 -43.70
C GLY A 908 -4.69 -9.02 -42.58
N GLY A 909 -4.23 -9.21 -41.33
CA GLY A 909 -5.09 -9.22 -40.14
C GLY A 909 -5.88 -7.93 -39.91
N GLU A 910 -5.41 -6.80 -40.42
CA GLU A 910 -6.11 -5.51 -40.41
C GLU A 910 -7.42 -5.50 -41.21
N HIS A 911 -7.61 -6.46 -42.13
CA HIS A 911 -8.82 -6.59 -42.93
C HIS A 911 -9.85 -7.53 -42.29
N ILE A 912 -9.54 -8.18 -41.18
CA ILE A 912 -10.46 -9.10 -40.50
C ILE A 912 -11.31 -8.31 -39.50
N GLY A 913 -12.60 -8.17 -39.82
CA GLY A 913 -13.61 -7.49 -39.00
C GLY A 913 -13.96 -8.28 -37.73
N LEU A 914 -14.47 -7.57 -36.72
CA LEU A 914 -14.99 -8.20 -35.49
C LEU A 914 -16.34 -8.90 -35.70
N ASP A 915 -17.04 -8.55 -36.78
CA ASP A 915 -18.33 -9.09 -37.19
C ASP A 915 -18.22 -10.37 -38.03
N GLY A 916 -17.00 -10.87 -38.25
CA GLY A 916 -16.76 -12.03 -39.10
C GLY A 916 -16.72 -11.73 -40.59
N ARG A 917 -16.74 -10.45 -40.99
CA ARG A 917 -16.65 -10.00 -42.39
C ARG A 917 -15.27 -9.41 -42.71
N ILE A 918 -14.96 -9.33 -44.00
CA ILE A 918 -13.75 -8.66 -44.47
C ILE A 918 -14.00 -7.15 -44.55
N SER A 919 -13.21 -6.38 -43.83
CA SER A 919 -13.29 -4.92 -43.74
C SER A 919 -12.26 -4.26 -44.66
N ILE A 920 -12.73 -3.68 -45.75
CA ILE A 920 -11.88 -3.06 -46.79
C ILE A 920 -12.23 -1.60 -46.94
N ASN A 921 -11.21 -0.74 -46.97
CA ASN A 921 -11.34 0.63 -47.44
C ASN A 921 -10.30 0.89 -48.55
N LYS A 922 -10.56 1.90 -49.40
CA LYS A 922 -9.67 2.21 -50.53
C LYS A 922 -8.23 2.60 -50.11
N ASN A 923 -7.99 2.89 -48.83
CA ASN A 923 -6.71 3.36 -48.31
C ASN A 923 -5.89 2.25 -47.60
N ASN A 924 -6.50 1.11 -47.26
CA ASN A 924 -5.86 0.04 -46.48
C ASN A 924 -5.61 -1.24 -47.29
N LEU A 925 -6.25 -1.38 -48.46
CA LEU A 925 -6.05 -2.54 -49.33
C LEU A 925 -4.63 -2.52 -49.92
N LYS A 926 -3.91 -3.62 -49.72
CA LYS A 926 -2.53 -3.79 -50.21
C LYS A 926 -2.50 -4.74 -51.40
N PHE A 927 -1.52 -4.55 -52.27
CA PHE A 927 -1.38 -5.35 -53.49
C PHE A 927 -0.05 -6.10 -53.52
N VAL A 928 -0.05 -7.26 -54.17
CA VAL A 928 1.16 -7.96 -54.59
C VAL A 928 1.27 -7.97 -56.12
N PRO A 929 2.49 -8.00 -56.67
CA PRO A 929 2.70 -8.16 -58.11
C PRO A 929 2.06 -9.47 -58.65
N ILE A 930 1.54 -9.42 -59.87
CA ILE A 930 0.90 -10.57 -60.53
C ILE A 930 1.88 -11.75 -60.66
N ASP A 931 3.15 -11.51 -60.97
CA ASP A 931 4.18 -12.56 -61.07
C ASP A 931 4.43 -13.27 -59.72
N PHE A 932 4.31 -12.54 -58.61
CA PHE A 932 4.40 -13.12 -57.28
C PHE A 932 3.19 -14.01 -56.98
N PHE A 933 1.98 -13.55 -57.32
CA PHE A 933 0.76 -14.36 -57.16
C PHE A 933 0.81 -15.63 -58.01
N ASN A 934 1.18 -15.53 -59.28
CA ASN A 934 1.27 -16.67 -60.21
C ASN A 934 2.32 -17.71 -59.81
N SER A 935 3.36 -17.30 -59.09
CA SER A 935 4.40 -18.21 -58.57
C SER A 935 4.09 -18.75 -57.16
N SER A 936 3.11 -18.17 -56.46
CA SER A 936 2.71 -18.62 -55.13
C SER A 936 1.93 -19.93 -55.20
N LYS A 937 2.29 -20.87 -54.33
CA LYS A 937 1.59 -22.17 -54.18
C LYS A 937 0.64 -22.21 -52.98
N GLN A 938 0.60 -21.15 -52.17
CA GLN A 938 -0.17 -21.09 -50.92
C GLN A 938 -0.78 -19.72 -50.68
N GLY A 939 -1.84 -19.68 -49.87
CA GLY A 939 -2.52 -18.44 -49.48
C GLY A 939 -3.45 -17.85 -50.53
N ILE A 940 -3.77 -18.60 -51.59
CA ILE A 940 -4.72 -18.17 -52.64
C ILE A 940 -6.15 -18.37 -52.13
N LEU A 941 -6.93 -17.30 -52.14
CA LEU A 941 -8.30 -17.28 -51.63
C LEU A 941 -9.30 -17.88 -52.62
N LYS A 942 -10.27 -18.62 -52.07
CA LYS A 942 -11.45 -19.16 -52.75
C LYS A 942 -12.69 -18.81 -51.95
N ASP A 943 -13.84 -18.80 -52.63
CA ASP A 943 -15.13 -18.54 -51.99
C ASP A 943 -15.34 -19.43 -50.75
N LEU A 944 -15.81 -18.81 -49.66
CA LEU A 944 -16.06 -19.41 -48.35
C LEU A 944 -14.81 -19.80 -47.55
N ASP A 945 -13.62 -19.37 -47.92
CA ASP A 945 -12.43 -19.60 -47.09
C ASP A 945 -12.55 -18.92 -45.72
N ILE A 946 -12.19 -19.63 -44.65
CA ILE A 946 -12.17 -19.08 -43.29
C ILE A 946 -10.79 -18.49 -43.02
N LEU A 947 -10.75 -17.24 -42.59
CA LEU A 947 -9.52 -16.51 -42.29
C LEU A 947 -9.37 -16.29 -40.80
N ILE A 948 -8.18 -16.54 -40.25
CA ILE A 948 -7.86 -16.30 -38.83
C ILE A 948 -6.62 -15.44 -38.71
N CYS A 949 -6.69 -14.33 -37.96
CA CYS A 949 -5.51 -13.52 -37.68
C CYS A 949 -4.54 -14.28 -36.75
N LYS A 950 -3.28 -14.42 -37.19
CA LYS A 950 -2.28 -15.28 -36.57
C LYS A 950 -1.42 -14.55 -35.52
N ASP A 951 -1.09 -13.29 -35.74
CA ASP A 951 -0.12 -12.56 -34.93
C ASP A 951 -0.38 -11.05 -34.93
N GLY A 952 -0.04 -10.37 -33.83
CA GLY A 952 -0.27 -8.94 -33.60
C GLY A 952 -1.42 -8.65 -32.62
N ALA A 953 -1.84 -7.38 -32.55
CA ALA A 953 -2.92 -6.96 -31.63
C ALA A 953 -4.31 -7.55 -31.99
N LEU A 954 -4.43 -8.14 -33.18
CA LEU A 954 -5.68 -8.65 -33.75
C LEU A 954 -5.75 -10.19 -33.75
N THR A 955 -4.79 -10.87 -33.13
CA THR A 955 -4.70 -12.34 -33.09
C THR A 955 -6.00 -13.00 -32.61
N GLY A 956 -6.45 -14.02 -33.34
CA GLY A 956 -7.65 -14.81 -33.02
C GLY A 956 -8.93 -14.32 -33.67
N LYS A 957 -8.96 -13.13 -34.30
CA LYS A 957 -10.11 -12.70 -35.11
C LYS A 957 -10.35 -13.66 -36.27
N VAL A 958 -11.63 -13.91 -36.58
CA VAL A 958 -12.06 -14.84 -37.63
C VAL A 958 -12.95 -14.10 -38.63
N ALA A 959 -12.80 -14.38 -39.92
CA ALA A 959 -13.75 -13.93 -40.95
C ALA A 959 -14.02 -15.01 -42.00
N LEU A 960 -15.16 -14.90 -42.69
CA LEU A 960 -15.49 -15.73 -43.85
C LEU A 960 -15.30 -14.89 -45.12
N PHE A 961 -14.46 -15.37 -46.03
CA PHE A 961 -14.22 -14.71 -47.30
C PHE A 961 -15.32 -15.04 -48.32
N ARG A 962 -15.94 -14.04 -48.94
CA ARG A 962 -16.81 -14.21 -50.10
C ARG A 962 -16.24 -13.47 -51.30
N THR A 963 -16.31 -14.10 -52.47
CA THR A 963 -15.68 -13.58 -53.71
C THR A 963 -16.20 -12.19 -54.09
N ASN A 964 -17.47 -11.92 -53.79
CA ASN A 964 -18.11 -10.63 -54.04
C ASN A 964 -17.65 -9.50 -53.08
N ASP A 965 -17.01 -9.82 -51.95
CA ASP A 965 -16.63 -8.83 -50.94
C ASP A 965 -15.52 -7.89 -51.43
N LEU A 966 -14.67 -8.38 -52.34
CA LEU A 966 -13.51 -7.66 -52.85
C LEU A 966 -13.76 -6.95 -54.19
N GLY A 967 -14.60 -7.53 -55.05
CA GLY A 967 -14.77 -7.06 -56.43
C GLY A 967 -13.56 -7.32 -57.34
N TYR A 968 -12.67 -8.26 -56.95
CA TYR A 968 -11.51 -8.69 -57.73
C TYR A 968 -11.62 -10.16 -58.12
N GLU A 969 -11.14 -10.53 -59.32
CA GLU A 969 -11.18 -11.91 -59.81
C GLU A 969 -10.26 -12.86 -59.03
N SER A 970 -9.25 -12.34 -58.34
CA SER A 970 -8.28 -13.13 -57.58
C SER A 970 -7.76 -12.33 -56.39
N SER A 971 -7.44 -13.03 -55.30
CA SER A 971 -6.88 -12.44 -54.09
C SER A 971 -6.09 -13.47 -53.29
N MET A 972 -5.25 -13.00 -52.38
CA MET A 972 -4.47 -13.86 -51.49
C MET A 972 -4.35 -13.29 -50.09
N ILE A 973 -3.95 -14.12 -49.13
CA ILE A 973 -3.60 -13.69 -47.77
C ILE A 973 -2.11 -13.44 -47.62
N ASN A 974 -1.72 -12.66 -46.60
CA ASN A 974 -0.33 -12.47 -46.19
C ASN A 974 0.10 -13.46 -45.07
N GLU A 975 1.34 -13.34 -44.60
CA GLU A 975 1.96 -14.23 -43.62
C GLU A 975 1.38 -14.16 -42.19
N HIS A 976 0.53 -13.16 -41.92
CA HIS A 976 -0.10 -12.90 -40.62
C HIS A 976 -1.54 -13.42 -40.51
N VAL A 977 -1.98 -14.17 -41.52
CA VAL A 977 -3.33 -14.75 -41.57
C VAL A 977 -3.22 -16.25 -41.88
N PHE A 978 -4.05 -17.04 -41.23
CA PHE A 978 -4.30 -18.44 -41.61
C PHE A 978 -5.54 -18.53 -42.49
N LEU A 979 -5.48 -19.41 -43.48
CA LEU A 979 -6.59 -19.82 -44.35
C LEU A 979 -6.98 -21.27 -44.02
N LEU A 980 -8.26 -21.50 -43.73
CA LEU A 980 -8.82 -22.80 -43.35
C LEU A 980 -9.89 -23.26 -44.33
N ARG A 981 -9.83 -24.54 -44.74
CA ARG A 981 -10.91 -25.24 -45.47
C ARG A 981 -11.26 -26.53 -44.77
N ALA A 982 -12.54 -26.73 -44.52
CA ALA A 982 -13.08 -27.93 -43.92
C ALA A 982 -13.04 -29.12 -44.91
N ASN A 983 -12.83 -30.32 -44.38
CA ASN A 983 -12.93 -31.58 -45.13
C ASN A 983 -14.38 -32.12 -45.13
N GLU A 984 -14.60 -33.33 -45.63
CA GLU A 984 -15.93 -33.94 -45.71
C GLU A 984 -16.66 -34.12 -44.36
N ASN A 985 -15.95 -34.02 -43.23
CA ASN A 985 -16.54 -34.20 -41.90
C ASN A 985 -17.22 -32.94 -41.37
N SER A 986 -16.92 -31.76 -41.91
CA SER A 986 -17.42 -30.48 -41.41
C SER A 986 -17.87 -29.54 -42.52
N ILE A 987 -18.99 -28.85 -42.30
CA ILE A 987 -19.47 -27.82 -43.21
C ILE A 987 -18.73 -26.52 -42.92
N GLN A 988 -18.17 -25.92 -43.97
CA GLN A 988 -17.41 -24.67 -43.89
C GLN A 988 -18.14 -23.58 -43.07
N GLY A 989 -19.44 -23.37 -43.33
CA GLY A 989 -20.26 -22.42 -42.60
C GLY A 989 -20.45 -22.77 -41.12
N TYR A 990 -20.53 -24.06 -40.76
CA TYR A 990 -20.63 -24.48 -39.36
C TYR A 990 -19.33 -24.17 -38.62
N LEU A 991 -18.20 -24.57 -39.22
CA LEU A 991 -16.87 -24.34 -38.64
C LEU A 991 -16.60 -22.84 -38.44
N PHE A 992 -16.95 -22.01 -39.43
CA PHE A 992 -16.86 -20.55 -39.33
C PHE A 992 -17.66 -20.00 -38.14
N ASN A 993 -18.95 -20.34 -38.06
CA ASN A 993 -19.84 -19.82 -37.02
C ASN A 993 -19.41 -20.28 -35.62
N LEU A 994 -18.89 -21.50 -35.50
CA LEU A 994 -18.36 -22.01 -34.25
C LEU A 994 -17.12 -21.22 -33.80
N LEU A 995 -16.16 -20.98 -34.70
CA LEU A 995 -14.93 -20.23 -34.40
C LEU A 995 -15.18 -18.74 -34.14
N LEU A 996 -16.18 -18.16 -34.80
CA LEU A 996 -16.61 -16.77 -34.58
C LEU A 996 -17.37 -16.58 -33.26
N SER A 997 -18.05 -17.62 -32.77
CA SER A 997 -18.83 -17.55 -31.52
C SER A 997 -17.98 -17.12 -30.32
N LYS A 998 -18.62 -16.60 -29.27
CA LYS A 998 -17.93 -16.19 -28.02
C LYS A 998 -17.01 -17.30 -27.49
N LYS A 999 -17.53 -18.53 -27.43
CA LYS A 999 -16.76 -19.71 -26.98
C LYS A 999 -15.63 -20.08 -27.94
N GLY A 1000 -15.85 -19.98 -29.26
CA GLY A 1000 -14.79 -20.15 -30.26
C GLY A 1000 -13.67 -19.13 -30.12
N GLN A 1001 -14.00 -17.86 -29.86
CA GLN A 1001 -13.04 -16.80 -29.59
C GLN A 1001 -12.28 -17.04 -28.27
N GLU A 1002 -12.97 -17.51 -27.22
CA GLU A 1002 -12.31 -17.93 -25.96
C GLU A 1002 -11.32 -19.08 -26.19
N LEU A 1003 -11.68 -20.08 -27.01
CA LEU A 1003 -10.78 -21.18 -27.41
C LEU A 1003 -9.54 -20.67 -28.15
N LEU A 1004 -9.72 -19.81 -29.15
CA LEU A 1004 -8.61 -19.24 -29.91
C LEU A 1004 -7.68 -18.43 -29.02
N LYS A 1005 -8.24 -17.58 -28.15
CA LYS A 1005 -7.48 -16.76 -27.18
C LYS A 1005 -6.70 -17.60 -26.17
N ALA A 1006 -7.31 -18.67 -25.63
CA ALA A 1006 -6.65 -19.58 -24.69
C ALA A 1006 -5.43 -20.30 -25.28
N ASN A 1007 -5.32 -20.32 -26.62
CA ASN A 1007 -4.25 -20.98 -27.36
C ASN A 1007 -3.21 -20.01 -27.94
N ILE A 1008 -3.33 -18.70 -27.67
CA ILE A 1008 -2.33 -17.68 -28.00
C ILE A 1008 -1.09 -17.85 -27.10
N THR A 1009 0.10 -17.65 -27.67
CA THR A 1009 1.38 -17.75 -26.96
C THR A 1009 2.16 -16.43 -27.00
N GLY A 1010 2.77 -16.05 -25.86
CA GLY A 1010 3.61 -14.84 -25.70
C GLY A 1010 2.92 -13.68 -24.96
N GLN A 1011 3.60 -13.02 -24.00
CA GLN A 1011 3.01 -11.99 -23.12
C GLN A 1011 3.01 -10.54 -23.69
N ALA A 1012 3.91 -10.20 -24.63
CA ALA A 1012 4.02 -8.81 -25.14
C ALA A 1012 3.40 -8.59 -26.54
N GLN A 1013 3.45 -9.60 -27.42
CA GLN A 1013 2.76 -9.66 -28.72
C GLN A 1013 2.38 -11.11 -28.99
N GLY A 1014 1.23 -11.52 -28.48
CA GLY A 1014 0.77 -12.91 -28.56
C GLY A 1014 0.45 -13.35 -29.99
N GLY A 1015 0.88 -14.56 -30.36
CA GLY A 1015 0.57 -15.19 -31.64
C GLY A 1015 -0.06 -16.58 -31.47
N LEU A 1016 -0.95 -16.95 -32.40
CA LEU A 1016 -1.51 -18.28 -32.54
C LEU A 1016 -0.61 -19.09 -33.48
N ASN A 1017 0.09 -20.10 -32.96
CA ASN A 1017 0.92 -20.95 -33.81
C ASN A 1017 0.09 -22.07 -34.47
N ARG A 1018 0.61 -22.63 -35.56
CA ARG A 1018 -0.07 -23.68 -36.34
C ARG A 1018 -0.39 -24.93 -35.51
N GLY A 1019 0.51 -25.35 -34.63
CA GLY A 1019 0.32 -26.54 -33.78
C GLY A 1019 -0.83 -26.36 -32.80
N ASN A 1020 -0.79 -25.26 -32.03
CA ASN A 1020 -1.83 -24.91 -31.07
C ASN A 1020 -3.20 -24.79 -31.75
N LEU A 1021 -3.29 -24.17 -32.93
CA LEU A 1021 -4.55 -24.06 -33.68
C LEU A 1021 -5.09 -25.45 -34.08
N LEU A 1022 -4.23 -26.35 -34.57
CA LEU A 1022 -4.62 -27.70 -34.98
C LEU A 1022 -5.07 -28.60 -33.81
N ASP A 1023 -4.57 -28.32 -32.60
CA ASP A 1023 -4.90 -29.04 -31.37
C ASP A 1023 -6.15 -28.54 -30.65
N ILE A 1024 -6.75 -27.41 -31.09
CA ILE A 1024 -8.03 -26.94 -30.55
C ILE A 1024 -9.09 -28.02 -30.73
N ARG A 1025 -9.81 -28.34 -29.66
CA ARG A 1025 -10.95 -29.26 -29.70
C ARG A 1025 -12.25 -28.53 -29.94
N ILE A 1026 -13.05 -29.07 -30.84
CA ILE A 1026 -14.37 -28.55 -31.20
C ILE A 1026 -15.42 -29.67 -31.22
N PRO A 1027 -16.69 -29.37 -30.88
CA PRO A 1027 -17.77 -30.32 -31.05
C PRO A 1027 -18.02 -30.60 -32.54
N LEU A 1028 -18.19 -31.88 -32.89
CA LEU A 1028 -18.59 -32.29 -34.24
C LEU A 1028 -19.97 -32.98 -34.23
N PRO A 1029 -21.07 -32.23 -34.41
CA PRO A 1029 -22.37 -32.84 -34.62
C PRO A 1029 -22.47 -33.48 -36.02
N PRO A 1030 -23.43 -34.40 -36.25
CA PRO A 1030 -23.71 -34.94 -37.58
C PRO A 1030 -24.00 -33.86 -38.63
N LEU A 1031 -23.68 -34.13 -39.90
CA LEU A 1031 -23.79 -33.17 -41.00
C LEU A 1031 -25.20 -32.58 -41.18
N ASP A 1032 -26.27 -33.32 -40.86
CA ASP A 1032 -27.64 -32.81 -40.93
C ASP A 1032 -27.92 -31.74 -39.86
N ILE A 1033 -27.35 -31.88 -38.66
CA ILE A 1033 -27.41 -30.88 -37.60
C ILE A 1033 -26.55 -29.67 -37.96
N GLN A 1034 -25.34 -29.88 -38.49
CA GLN A 1034 -24.50 -28.79 -39.00
C GLN A 1034 -25.26 -27.96 -40.05
N LYS A 1035 -25.96 -28.61 -40.99
CA LYS A 1035 -26.80 -27.92 -41.99
C LYS A 1035 -27.92 -27.09 -41.34
N LYS A 1036 -28.59 -27.61 -40.31
CA LYS A 1036 -29.64 -26.88 -39.59
C LYS A 1036 -29.09 -25.62 -38.92
N ILE A 1037 -27.96 -25.75 -38.22
CA ILE A 1037 -27.27 -24.61 -37.58
C ILE A 1037 -26.97 -23.53 -38.62
N VAL A 1038 -26.31 -23.91 -39.72
CA VAL A 1038 -25.95 -22.97 -40.80
C VAL A 1038 -27.20 -22.31 -41.37
N SER A 1039 -28.25 -23.08 -41.68
CA SER A 1039 -29.48 -22.52 -42.26
C SER A 1039 -30.23 -21.53 -41.35
N GLU A 1040 -30.26 -21.77 -40.03
CA GLU A 1040 -30.89 -20.84 -39.09
C GLU A 1040 -30.07 -19.55 -38.96
N ILE A 1041 -28.74 -19.65 -38.92
CA ILE A 1041 -27.86 -18.48 -38.87
C ILE A 1041 -27.92 -17.66 -40.17
N GLU A 1042 -27.90 -18.30 -41.34
CA GLU A 1042 -28.03 -17.63 -42.64
C GLU A 1042 -29.37 -16.86 -42.76
N ALA A 1043 -30.47 -17.41 -42.24
CA ALA A 1043 -31.75 -16.71 -42.20
C ALA A 1043 -31.68 -15.42 -41.36
N MET A 1044 -30.95 -15.44 -40.24
CA MET A 1044 -30.71 -14.25 -39.41
C MET A 1044 -29.81 -13.23 -40.10
N GLU A 1045 -28.76 -13.67 -40.81
CA GLU A 1045 -27.89 -12.78 -41.58
C GLU A 1045 -28.66 -12.05 -42.69
N LYS A 1046 -29.60 -12.74 -43.33
CA LYS A 1046 -30.50 -12.11 -44.32
C LYS A 1046 -31.41 -11.05 -43.69
N GLN A 1047 -31.87 -11.30 -42.46
CA GLN A 1047 -32.67 -10.33 -41.69
C GLN A 1047 -31.83 -9.11 -41.28
N GLU A 1048 -30.58 -9.32 -40.87
CA GLU A 1048 -29.61 -8.25 -40.59
C GLU A 1048 -29.40 -7.36 -41.81
N GLN A 1049 -29.13 -7.96 -42.97
CA GLN A 1049 -28.90 -7.23 -44.22
C GLN A 1049 -30.13 -6.40 -44.61
N LYS A 1050 -31.33 -6.98 -44.51
CA LYS A 1050 -32.57 -6.25 -44.79
C LYS A 1050 -32.77 -5.06 -43.84
N ALA A 1051 -32.46 -5.24 -42.55
CA ALA A 1051 -32.56 -4.16 -41.56
C ALA A 1051 -31.57 -3.02 -41.87
N VAL A 1052 -30.34 -3.34 -42.26
CA VAL A 1052 -29.34 -2.34 -42.69
C VAL A 1052 -29.81 -1.57 -43.93
N GLU A 1053 -30.37 -2.26 -44.92
CA GLU A 1053 -30.94 -1.63 -46.13
C GLU A 1053 -32.11 -0.70 -45.78
N GLU A 1054 -32.99 -1.10 -44.86
CA GLU A 1054 -34.10 -0.27 -44.37
C GLU A 1054 -33.60 0.96 -43.59
N ILE A 1055 -32.58 0.81 -42.73
CA ILE A 1055 -31.95 1.94 -42.03
C ILE A 1055 -31.39 2.95 -43.04
N HIS A 1056 -30.66 2.50 -44.06
CA HIS A 1056 -30.15 3.39 -45.11
C HIS A 1056 -31.27 4.10 -45.86
N SER A 1057 -32.39 3.42 -46.13
CA SER A 1057 -33.57 4.03 -46.75
C SER A 1057 -34.15 5.13 -45.86
N TYR A 1058 -34.34 4.87 -44.56
CA TYR A 1058 -34.86 5.84 -43.60
C TYR A 1058 -33.94 7.04 -43.39
N GLN A 1059 -32.62 6.82 -43.36
CA GLN A 1059 -31.64 7.90 -43.30
C GLN A 1059 -31.69 8.79 -44.55
N ASN A 1060 -31.91 8.21 -45.72
CA ASN A 1060 -32.13 8.97 -46.95
C ASN A 1060 -33.46 9.75 -46.91
N GLU A 1061 -34.53 9.17 -46.36
CA GLU A 1061 -35.82 9.84 -46.18
C GLU A 1061 -35.69 11.08 -45.28
N ILE A 1062 -35.00 10.96 -44.12
CA ILE A 1062 -34.70 12.12 -43.25
C ILE A 1062 -33.90 13.17 -44.04
N LYS A 1063 -32.93 12.74 -44.84
CA LYS A 1063 -32.11 13.67 -45.65
C LYS A 1063 -32.94 14.41 -46.69
N GLU A 1064 -33.91 13.75 -47.33
CA GLU A 1064 -34.83 14.40 -48.27
C GLU A 1064 -35.75 15.41 -47.57
N ILE A 1065 -36.29 15.07 -46.40
CA ILE A 1065 -37.12 15.97 -45.58
C ILE A 1065 -36.33 17.23 -45.20
N ILE A 1066 -35.10 17.08 -44.72
CA ILE A 1066 -34.24 18.21 -44.34
C ILE A 1066 -33.86 19.05 -45.57
N ASN A 1067 -33.63 18.42 -46.73
CA ASN A 1067 -33.33 19.16 -47.96
C ASN A 1067 -34.52 19.96 -48.49
N ASP A 1068 -35.76 19.47 -48.33
CA ASP A 1068 -36.99 20.20 -48.70
C ASP A 1068 -37.16 21.49 -47.90
N LEU A 1069 -36.55 21.59 -46.70
CA LEU A 1069 -36.56 22.82 -45.91
C LEU A 1069 -35.93 24.00 -46.67
N ASN A 1070 -34.99 23.76 -47.62
CA ASN A 1070 -34.34 24.82 -48.39
C ASN A 1070 -35.29 25.73 -49.18
N ARG A 1071 -36.58 25.37 -49.34
CA ARG A 1071 -37.61 26.23 -49.95
C ARG A 1071 -38.08 27.38 -49.06
N TYR A 1072 -37.85 27.29 -47.75
CA TYR A 1072 -38.28 28.29 -46.77
C TYR A 1072 -37.26 29.43 -46.63
N GLU A 1073 -37.68 30.51 -45.99
CA GLU A 1073 -36.81 31.65 -45.70
C GLU A 1073 -35.65 31.23 -44.78
N LYS A 1074 -34.47 31.80 -45.04
CA LYS A 1074 -33.24 31.49 -44.31
C LYS A 1074 -32.96 32.54 -43.24
N PHE A 1075 -32.77 32.07 -42.02
CA PHE A 1075 -32.44 32.88 -40.85
C PHE A 1075 -31.00 32.60 -40.42
N THR A 1076 -30.29 33.60 -39.91
CA THR A 1076 -28.96 33.37 -39.35
C THR A 1076 -29.08 32.70 -37.99
N LEU A 1077 -28.12 31.86 -37.59
CA LEU A 1077 -28.11 31.25 -36.25
C LEU A 1077 -28.21 32.30 -35.14
N GLU A 1078 -27.58 33.47 -35.33
CA GLU A 1078 -27.69 34.61 -34.41
C GLU A 1078 -29.14 35.12 -34.20
N SER A 1079 -29.99 35.02 -35.22
CA SER A 1079 -31.37 35.51 -35.15
C SER A 1079 -32.36 34.52 -34.53
N ILE A 1080 -31.96 33.25 -34.37
CA ILE A 1080 -32.85 32.15 -33.94
C ILE A 1080 -32.34 31.38 -32.71
N SER A 1081 -31.17 31.75 -32.19
CA SER A 1081 -30.56 31.11 -31.02
C SER A 1081 -29.84 32.13 -30.13
N GLU A 1082 -29.78 31.83 -28.84
CA GLU A 1082 -28.91 32.49 -27.88
C GLU A 1082 -27.56 31.75 -27.84
N ASN A 1083 -26.47 32.44 -28.16
CA ASN A 1083 -25.13 31.87 -28.09
C ASN A 1083 -24.56 32.04 -26.67
N LEU A 1084 -24.31 30.91 -25.99
CA LEU A 1084 -23.85 30.81 -24.61
C LEU A 1084 -22.36 30.48 -24.50
N ASP A 1085 -21.57 30.82 -25.51
CA ASP A 1085 -20.13 30.55 -25.54
C ASP A 1085 -19.35 31.18 -24.37
N ASN A 1086 -19.93 32.20 -23.73
CA ASN A 1086 -19.40 32.85 -22.52
C ASN A 1086 -19.45 31.95 -21.28
N LEU A 1087 -20.27 30.90 -21.28
CA LEU A 1087 -20.37 29.93 -20.18
C LEU A 1087 -19.36 28.80 -20.30
N ARG A 1088 -18.52 28.77 -21.34
CA ARG A 1088 -17.53 27.69 -21.57
C ARG A 1088 -16.27 27.92 -20.75
N LYS A 1089 -15.74 26.88 -20.11
CA LYS A 1089 -14.52 26.98 -19.29
C LYS A 1089 -13.60 25.77 -19.52
N PRO A 1090 -12.39 25.95 -20.09
CA PRO A 1090 -11.46 24.84 -20.28
C PRO A 1090 -10.84 24.41 -18.94
N VAL A 1091 -10.76 23.10 -18.71
CA VAL A 1091 -10.07 22.49 -17.56
C VAL A 1091 -9.09 21.43 -18.07
N THR A 1092 -7.81 21.55 -17.67
CA THR A 1092 -6.77 20.60 -18.06
C THR A 1092 -7.01 19.25 -17.39
N LYS A 1093 -6.56 18.15 -17.99
CA LYS A 1093 -6.84 16.80 -17.47
C LYS A 1093 -6.34 16.57 -16.04
N SER A 1094 -5.24 17.22 -15.63
CA SER A 1094 -4.72 17.15 -14.26
C SER A 1094 -5.54 17.93 -13.24
N ASP A 1095 -6.29 18.94 -13.69
CA ASP A 1095 -7.03 19.86 -12.83
C ASP A 1095 -8.54 19.54 -12.81
N ARG A 1096 -8.96 18.47 -13.51
CA ARG A 1096 -10.34 17.97 -13.46
C ARG A 1096 -10.54 17.18 -12.18
N GLU A 1097 -11.42 17.68 -11.33
CA GLU A 1097 -11.94 16.92 -10.20
C GLU A 1097 -13.00 15.94 -10.71
N ASN A 1098 -12.78 14.63 -10.51
CA ASN A 1098 -13.72 13.59 -10.93
C ASN A 1098 -15.09 13.79 -10.28
N GLY A 1099 -16.15 13.70 -11.08
CA GLY A 1099 -17.53 13.79 -10.58
C GLY A 1099 -18.54 13.15 -11.50
N VAL A 1100 -19.80 13.59 -11.41
CA VAL A 1100 -20.95 12.98 -12.10
C VAL A 1100 -21.44 13.76 -13.31
N TYR A 1101 -20.95 14.99 -13.52
CA TYR A 1101 -21.44 15.85 -14.60
C TYR A 1101 -20.57 15.70 -15.86
N PRO A 1102 -21.16 15.46 -17.04
CA PRO A 1102 -20.40 15.27 -18.26
C PRO A 1102 -19.65 16.55 -18.68
N TYR A 1103 -18.35 16.37 -18.97
CA TYR A 1103 -17.46 17.37 -19.52
C TYR A 1103 -17.37 17.22 -21.05
N TYR A 1104 -17.98 18.15 -21.78
CA TYR A 1104 -18.08 18.12 -23.24
C TYR A 1104 -16.91 18.82 -23.93
N GLY A 1105 -16.43 18.21 -25.02
CA GLY A 1105 -15.50 18.80 -25.98
C GLY A 1105 -16.06 18.79 -27.41
N ALA A 1106 -15.19 18.94 -28.41
CA ALA A 1106 -15.60 19.05 -29.82
C ALA A 1106 -16.39 17.85 -30.37
N SER A 1107 -16.22 16.65 -29.80
CA SER A 1107 -16.79 15.40 -30.33
C SER A 1107 -17.72 14.69 -29.34
N GLY A 1108 -18.26 15.40 -28.35
CA GLY A 1108 -19.12 14.84 -27.31
C GLY A 1108 -18.48 14.84 -25.91
N VAL A 1109 -18.93 13.93 -25.05
CA VAL A 1109 -18.43 13.79 -23.67
C VAL A 1109 -16.99 13.28 -23.69
N VAL A 1110 -16.09 14.03 -23.07
CA VAL A 1110 -14.66 13.73 -22.95
C VAL A 1110 -14.32 13.16 -21.58
N ASP A 1111 -15.06 13.56 -20.54
CA ASP A 1111 -14.78 13.20 -19.15
C ASP A 1111 -16.02 13.45 -18.26
N PHE A 1112 -15.91 13.18 -16.95
CA PHE A 1112 -16.91 13.60 -15.96
C PHE A 1112 -16.27 14.41 -14.82
N VAL A 1113 -16.90 15.53 -14.46
CA VAL A 1113 -16.39 16.52 -13.50
C VAL A 1113 -17.35 16.75 -12.33
N ALA A 1114 -16.80 17.26 -11.21
CA ALA A 1114 -17.51 17.48 -9.95
C ALA A 1114 -18.59 18.57 -10.00
N ASP A 1115 -18.44 19.55 -10.88
CA ASP A 1115 -19.32 20.73 -10.97
C ASP A 1115 -19.82 20.93 -12.41
N TYR A 1116 -20.73 21.86 -12.64
CA TYR A 1116 -21.35 22.11 -13.95
C TYR A 1116 -21.44 23.61 -14.26
N LEU A 1117 -21.54 23.95 -15.55
CA LEU A 1117 -21.67 25.34 -16.02
C LEU A 1117 -23.07 25.65 -16.53
N ILE A 1118 -23.77 24.64 -17.04
CA ILE A 1118 -25.07 24.76 -17.69
C ILE A 1118 -25.98 23.67 -17.11
N ASP A 1119 -27.24 24.00 -16.80
CA ASP A 1119 -28.29 23.06 -16.41
C ASP A 1119 -29.52 23.30 -17.29
N ASP A 1120 -29.44 22.86 -18.55
CA ASP A 1120 -30.44 23.14 -19.59
C ASP A 1120 -30.29 22.16 -20.77
N THR A 1121 -31.19 22.25 -21.76
CA THR A 1121 -31.04 21.60 -23.06
C THR A 1121 -30.41 22.57 -24.05
N VAL A 1122 -29.19 22.26 -24.51
CA VAL A 1122 -28.41 23.10 -25.42
C VAL A 1122 -27.87 22.29 -26.60
N LEU A 1123 -27.69 22.94 -27.73
CA LEU A 1123 -27.05 22.36 -28.90
C LEU A 1123 -25.57 22.70 -28.86
N LEU A 1124 -24.74 21.67 -28.86
CA LEU A 1124 -23.29 21.82 -28.91
C LEU A 1124 -22.80 21.64 -30.35
N ILE A 1125 -22.00 22.58 -30.86
CA ILE A 1125 -21.44 22.51 -32.22
C ILE A 1125 -19.91 22.57 -32.15
N SER A 1126 -19.20 21.64 -32.77
CA SER A 1126 -17.73 21.61 -32.74
C SER A 1126 -17.11 22.96 -33.18
N GLU A 1127 -16.19 23.52 -32.39
CA GLU A 1127 -15.46 24.76 -32.74
C GLU A 1127 -14.18 24.46 -33.54
N ASP A 1128 -13.45 23.42 -33.17
CA ASP A 1128 -12.20 23.03 -33.83
C ASP A 1128 -12.01 21.50 -33.90
N GLY A 1129 -11.13 21.08 -34.81
CA GLY A 1129 -10.75 19.66 -34.99
C GLY A 1129 -10.90 19.15 -36.42
N ALA A 1130 -10.22 18.05 -36.74
CA ALA A 1130 -10.26 17.44 -38.07
C ALA A 1130 -11.67 17.01 -38.49
N ASN A 1131 -12.54 16.68 -37.51
CA ASN A 1131 -13.91 16.22 -37.75
C ASN A 1131 -14.81 17.28 -38.40
N LEU A 1132 -14.50 18.58 -38.27
CA LEU A 1132 -15.20 19.65 -38.97
C LEU A 1132 -15.15 19.49 -40.50
N LYS A 1133 -14.05 18.92 -41.02
CA LYS A 1133 -13.88 18.63 -42.45
C LYS A 1133 -14.20 17.16 -42.76
N SER A 1134 -13.75 16.21 -41.94
CA SER A 1134 -13.92 14.79 -42.25
C SER A 1134 -15.34 14.29 -42.08
N ARG A 1135 -16.15 14.95 -41.23
CA ARG A 1135 -17.56 14.63 -40.98
C ARG A 1135 -17.79 13.14 -40.65
N VAL A 1136 -16.83 12.53 -39.97
CA VAL A 1136 -16.87 11.11 -39.58
C VAL A 1136 -17.86 10.92 -38.43
N TYR A 1137 -17.93 11.91 -37.54
CA TYR A 1137 -18.92 11.99 -36.46
C TYR A 1137 -19.81 13.23 -36.65
N PRO A 1138 -21.02 13.26 -36.07
CA PRO A 1138 -21.82 14.47 -35.97
C PRO A 1138 -21.01 15.62 -35.37
N ILE A 1139 -21.19 16.82 -35.93
CA ILE A 1139 -20.54 18.04 -35.45
C ILE A 1139 -21.50 18.91 -34.65
N ALA A 1140 -22.80 18.59 -34.66
CA ALA A 1140 -23.83 19.18 -33.82
C ALA A 1140 -24.49 18.06 -33.01
N PHE A 1141 -24.63 18.23 -31.69
CA PHE A 1141 -25.28 17.24 -30.83
C PHE A 1141 -25.93 17.89 -29.62
N THR A 1142 -27.10 17.37 -29.24
CA THR A 1142 -27.85 17.84 -28.06
C THR A 1142 -27.20 17.39 -26.75
N ALA A 1143 -27.02 18.33 -25.81
CA ALA A 1143 -26.65 18.06 -24.42
C ALA A 1143 -27.78 18.54 -23.51
N THR A 1144 -28.13 17.75 -22.48
CA THR A 1144 -29.27 18.04 -21.59
C THR A 1144 -28.89 17.84 -20.13
N GLY A 1145 -29.35 18.76 -19.28
CA GLY A 1145 -29.15 18.75 -17.83
C GLY A 1145 -27.85 19.44 -17.42
N LYS A 1146 -27.31 19.03 -16.27
CA LYS A 1146 -26.09 19.61 -15.66
C LYS A 1146 -24.84 19.18 -16.40
N ILE A 1147 -24.26 20.08 -17.19
CA ILE A 1147 -23.11 19.81 -18.06
C ILE A 1147 -22.01 20.87 -17.88
N TRP A 1148 -20.78 20.48 -18.18
CA TRP A 1148 -19.63 21.38 -18.29
C TRP A 1148 -19.12 21.37 -19.73
N VAL A 1149 -18.93 22.53 -20.35
CA VAL A 1149 -18.53 22.62 -21.77
C VAL A 1149 -17.14 23.27 -21.89
N ASN A 1150 -16.25 22.61 -22.61
CA ASN A 1150 -14.91 23.10 -22.95
C ASN A 1150 -14.98 24.15 -24.08
N ASN A 1151 -13.90 24.92 -24.29
CA ASN A 1151 -13.77 25.91 -25.36
C ASN A 1151 -13.71 25.32 -26.79
N HIS A 1152 -13.71 24.00 -26.95
CA HIS A 1152 -13.68 23.33 -28.26
C HIS A 1152 -15.07 23.01 -28.85
N ALA A 1153 -16.15 23.38 -28.16
CA ALA A 1153 -17.52 23.27 -28.67
C ALA A 1153 -18.26 24.58 -28.41
N HIS A 1154 -19.02 25.08 -29.38
CA HIS A 1154 -19.95 26.18 -29.23
C HIS A 1154 -21.21 25.73 -28.50
N VAL A 1155 -21.86 26.66 -27.80
CA VAL A 1155 -23.11 26.39 -27.07
C VAL A 1155 -24.21 27.29 -27.61
N LEU A 1156 -25.26 26.70 -28.18
CA LEU A 1156 -26.45 27.41 -28.63
C LEU A 1156 -27.70 26.95 -27.87
N LYS A 1157 -28.53 27.90 -27.47
CA LYS A 1157 -29.84 27.65 -26.86
C LYS A 1157 -30.95 28.16 -27.77
N PHE A 1158 -32.01 27.38 -27.91
CA PHE A 1158 -33.18 27.70 -28.74
C PHE A 1158 -34.43 27.82 -27.87
N GLU A 1159 -35.38 28.66 -28.29
CA GLU A 1159 -36.64 28.84 -27.56
C GLU A 1159 -37.59 27.64 -27.67
N ASP A 1160 -37.60 26.95 -28.82
CA ASP A 1160 -38.48 25.81 -29.10
C ASP A 1160 -37.65 24.59 -29.52
N ASN A 1161 -38.01 23.43 -28.97
CA ASN A 1161 -37.32 22.16 -29.22
C ASN A 1161 -37.39 21.73 -30.70
N ALA A 1162 -38.45 22.11 -31.42
CA ALA A 1162 -38.54 21.80 -32.85
C ALA A 1162 -37.48 22.56 -33.65
N THR A 1163 -37.26 23.84 -33.34
CA THR A 1163 -36.18 24.64 -33.94
C THR A 1163 -34.82 24.02 -33.63
N HIS A 1164 -34.59 23.66 -32.36
CA HIS A 1164 -33.35 23.03 -31.91
C HIS A 1164 -33.03 21.77 -32.72
N LYS A 1165 -33.98 20.83 -32.79
CA LYS A 1165 -33.80 19.55 -33.48
C LYS A 1165 -33.60 19.73 -34.99
N LEU A 1166 -34.33 20.64 -35.62
CA LEU A 1166 -34.14 20.94 -37.05
C LEU A 1166 -32.76 21.52 -37.34
N VAL A 1167 -32.28 22.43 -36.49
CA VAL A 1167 -30.95 23.02 -36.64
C VAL A 1167 -29.86 21.96 -36.46
N GLU A 1168 -29.97 21.09 -35.46
CA GLU A 1168 -29.06 19.96 -35.25
C GLU A 1168 -28.94 19.09 -36.50
N LEU A 1169 -30.07 18.66 -37.06
CA LEU A 1169 -30.12 17.80 -38.24
C LEU A 1169 -29.60 18.52 -39.49
N TYR A 1170 -30.01 19.77 -39.71
CA TYR A 1170 -29.59 20.55 -40.88
C TYR A 1170 -28.07 20.78 -40.88
N ILE A 1171 -27.48 21.14 -39.74
CA ILE A 1171 -26.03 21.36 -39.63
C ILE A 1171 -25.27 20.05 -39.89
N ASN A 1172 -25.75 18.92 -39.36
CA ASN A 1172 -25.12 17.62 -39.57
C ASN A 1172 -25.23 17.09 -41.01
N GLN A 1173 -26.17 17.59 -41.81
CA GLN A 1173 -26.36 17.16 -43.19
C GLN A 1173 -25.87 18.15 -44.25
N THR A 1174 -25.62 19.41 -43.86
CA THR A 1174 -25.18 20.47 -44.77
C THR A 1174 -23.66 20.64 -44.74
N ASP A 1175 -23.08 20.92 -45.91
CA ASP A 1175 -21.68 21.31 -46.01
C ASP A 1175 -21.50 22.72 -45.46
N ILE A 1176 -20.73 22.83 -44.38
CA ILE A 1176 -20.39 24.11 -43.73
C ILE A 1176 -18.96 24.55 -44.04
N SER A 1177 -18.29 23.94 -45.03
CA SER A 1177 -16.89 24.21 -45.36
C SER A 1177 -16.61 25.69 -45.65
N GLU A 1178 -17.60 26.44 -46.17
CA GLU A 1178 -17.48 27.88 -46.41
C GLU A 1178 -17.33 28.72 -45.12
N TYR A 1179 -17.77 28.20 -43.98
CA TYR A 1179 -17.68 28.84 -42.66
C TYR A 1179 -16.41 28.43 -41.89
N ILE A 1180 -15.69 27.42 -42.37
CA ILE A 1180 -14.50 26.87 -41.72
C ILE A 1180 -13.25 27.61 -42.18
N THR A 1181 -12.44 28.04 -41.21
CA THR A 1181 -11.15 28.69 -41.43
C THR A 1181 -9.98 27.78 -41.03
N GLY A 1182 -8.77 28.04 -41.55
CA GLY A 1182 -7.57 27.27 -41.22
C GLY A 1182 -7.31 26.07 -42.13
N GLN A 1183 -6.10 26.02 -42.72
CA GLN A 1183 -5.65 24.93 -43.60
C GLN A 1183 -5.27 23.68 -42.79
N ALA A 1184 -4.33 23.82 -41.84
CA ALA A 1184 -3.79 22.72 -41.04
C ALA A 1184 -4.68 22.28 -39.86
N GLN A 1185 -5.36 23.22 -39.20
CA GLN A 1185 -6.31 22.94 -38.12
C GLN A 1185 -7.64 23.64 -38.45
N PRO A 1186 -8.66 22.89 -38.90
CA PRO A 1186 -9.98 23.46 -39.21
C PRO A 1186 -10.62 24.08 -37.97
N LYS A 1187 -11.19 25.28 -38.14
CA LYS A 1187 -11.85 26.01 -37.06
C LYS A 1187 -13.08 26.78 -37.56
N LEU A 1188 -14.22 26.55 -36.92
CA LEU A 1188 -15.43 27.34 -37.05
C LEU A 1188 -15.41 28.38 -35.92
N ASN A 1189 -15.20 29.66 -36.22
CA ASN A 1189 -15.21 30.68 -35.17
C ASN A 1189 -16.65 31.18 -34.90
N GLN A 1190 -16.87 31.81 -33.74
CA GLN A 1190 -18.20 32.29 -33.32
C GLN A 1190 -18.87 33.23 -34.34
N LYS A 1191 -18.10 34.14 -34.97
CA LYS A 1191 -18.64 35.05 -36.01
C LYS A 1191 -19.17 34.27 -37.21
N ASN A 1192 -18.42 33.26 -37.66
CA ASN A 1192 -18.82 32.42 -38.78
C ASN A 1192 -19.99 31.51 -38.41
N LEU A 1193 -19.97 30.90 -37.21
CA LEU A 1193 -21.10 30.14 -36.66
C LEU A 1193 -22.38 30.97 -36.70
N ASN A 1194 -22.36 32.16 -36.10
CA ASN A 1194 -23.52 33.06 -36.03
C ASN A 1194 -24.05 33.46 -37.42
N SER A 1195 -23.18 33.47 -38.43
CA SER A 1195 -23.55 33.80 -39.82
C SER A 1195 -24.15 32.64 -40.62
N ILE A 1196 -24.12 31.40 -40.11
CA ILE A 1196 -24.70 30.23 -40.79
C ILE A 1196 -26.20 30.46 -40.98
N LYS A 1197 -26.65 30.25 -42.22
CA LYS A 1197 -28.05 30.46 -42.62
C LYS A 1197 -28.83 29.16 -42.62
N ILE A 1198 -29.83 29.04 -41.76
CA ILE A 1198 -30.70 27.88 -41.65
C ILE A 1198 -32.07 28.22 -42.24
N PRO A 1199 -32.58 27.43 -43.20
CA PRO A 1199 -33.95 27.58 -43.67
C PRO A 1199 -34.93 27.06 -42.62
N LEU A 1200 -35.90 27.89 -42.22
CA LEU A 1200 -36.88 27.50 -41.22
C LEU A 1200 -38.32 27.81 -41.68
N PRO A 1201 -39.22 26.82 -41.63
CA PRO A 1201 -40.64 27.08 -41.81
C PRO A 1201 -41.26 27.73 -40.56
N PRO A 1202 -42.53 28.16 -40.59
CA PRO A 1202 -43.25 28.59 -39.40
C PRO A 1202 -43.26 27.51 -38.31
N ILE A 1203 -43.26 27.90 -37.04
CA ILE A 1203 -43.04 26.99 -35.90
C ILE A 1203 -44.01 25.79 -35.85
N GLU A 1204 -45.28 25.99 -36.22
CA GLU A 1204 -46.27 24.90 -36.28
C GLU A 1204 -45.92 23.85 -37.33
N GLU A 1205 -45.28 24.25 -38.43
CA GLU A 1205 -44.80 23.33 -39.45
C GLU A 1205 -43.49 22.67 -39.03
N GLN A 1206 -42.60 23.40 -38.35
CA GLN A 1206 -41.40 22.80 -37.74
C GLN A 1206 -41.76 21.63 -36.81
N LYS A 1207 -42.76 21.82 -35.94
CA LYS A 1207 -43.25 20.77 -35.03
C LYS A 1207 -43.77 19.55 -35.77
N LYS A 1208 -44.46 19.73 -36.91
CA LYS A 1208 -44.92 18.59 -37.74
C LYS A 1208 -43.77 17.84 -38.38
N VAL A 1209 -42.81 18.57 -38.97
CA VAL A 1209 -41.63 17.97 -39.61
C VAL A 1209 -40.80 17.20 -38.58
N VAL A 1210 -40.58 17.76 -37.40
CA VAL A 1210 -39.85 17.08 -36.32
C VAL A 1210 -40.59 15.83 -35.86
N ALA A 1211 -41.92 15.89 -35.68
CA ALA A 1211 -42.71 14.71 -35.31
C ALA A 1211 -42.71 13.60 -36.40
N GLU A 1212 -42.49 13.94 -37.67
CA GLU A 1212 -42.30 12.96 -38.75
C GLU A 1212 -40.91 12.33 -38.68
N ILE A 1213 -39.87 13.14 -38.49
CA ILE A 1213 -38.48 12.66 -38.35
C ILE A 1213 -38.34 11.77 -37.11
N GLU A 1214 -38.90 12.14 -35.97
CA GLU A 1214 -38.85 11.35 -34.74
C GLU A 1214 -39.46 9.94 -34.92
N LYS A 1215 -40.52 9.81 -35.75
CA LYS A 1215 -41.08 8.50 -36.09
C LYS A 1215 -40.10 7.66 -36.91
N ILE A 1216 -39.36 8.29 -37.82
CA ILE A 1216 -38.35 7.60 -38.64
C ILE A 1216 -37.16 7.21 -37.76
N GLU A 1217 -36.65 8.12 -36.92
CA GLU A 1217 -35.57 7.84 -35.95
C GLU A 1217 -35.95 6.70 -35.00
N THR A 1218 -37.22 6.63 -34.54
CA THR A 1218 -37.71 5.51 -33.70
C THR A 1218 -37.60 4.17 -34.44
N LYS A 1219 -37.98 4.11 -35.72
CA LYS A 1219 -37.84 2.88 -36.53
C LYS A 1219 -36.38 2.50 -36.75
N ILE A 1220 -35.50 3.49 -36.98
CA ILE A 1220 -34.05 3.25 -37.07
C ILE A 1220 -33.54 2.64 -35.77
N ALA A 1221 -33.88 3.22 -34.62
CA ALA A 1221 -33.46 2.71 -33.31
C ALA A 1221 -33.97 1.29 -33.02
N GLU A 1222 -35.20 0.96 -33.44
CA GLU A 1222 -35.74 -0.41 -33.36
C GLU A 1222 -34.94 -1.40 -34.21
N LEU A 1223 -34.60 -1.03 -35.44
CA LEU A 1223 -33.80 -1.85 -36.35
C LEU A 1223 -32.34 -1.99 -35.87
N GLU A 1224 -31.73 -0.93 -35.35
CA GLU A 1224 -30.38 -0.96 -34.76
C GLU A 1224 -30.33 -1.88 -33.54
N LYS A 1225 -31.34 -1.81 -32.67
CA LYS A 1225 -31.50 -2.73 -31.53
C LYS A 1225 -31.66 -4.17 -32.02
N GLN A 1226 -32.47 -4.40 -33.05
CA GLN A 1226 -32.65 -5.71 -33.64
C GLN A 1226 -31.31 -6.27 -34.16
N ILE A 1227 -30.50 -5.47 -34.85
CA ILE A 1227 -29.16 -5.84 -35.34
C ILE A 1227 -28.23 -6.17 -34.15
N ALA A 1228 -28.23 -5.35 -33.09
CA ALA A 1228 -27.38 -5.55 -31.91
C ALA A 1228 -27.67 -6.84 -31.15
N ASP A 1229 -28.89 -7.38 -31.23
CA ASP A 1229 -29.28 -8.64 -30.58
C ASP A 1229 -29.00 -9.89 -31.43
N ILE A 1230 -28.70 -9.75 -32.73
CA ILE A 1230 -28.42 -10.88 -33.63
C ILE A 1230 -27.26 -11.77 -33.16
N PRO A 1231 -26.10 -11.25 -32.72
CA PRO A 1231 -25.01 -12.09 -32.21
C PRO A 1231 -25.43 -12.99 -31.04
N LYS A 1232 -26.24 -12.47 -30.11
CA LYS A 1232 -26.77 -13.24 -28.97
C LYS A 1232 -27.71 -14.36 -29.45
N HIS A 1233 -28.49 -14.12 -30.49
CA HIS A 1233 -29.36 -15.13 -31.09
C HIS A 1233 -28.57 -16.21 -31.84
N LYS A 1234 -27.52 -15.86 -32.60
CA LYS A 1234 -26.61 -16.83 -33.22
C LYS A 1234 -25.97 -17.75 -32.16
N GLU A 1235 -25.57 -17.19 -31.03
CA GLU A 1235 -25.04 -17.96 -29.89
C GLU A 1235 -26.09 -18.90 -29.29
N LYS A 1236 -27.35 -18.44 -29.12
CA LYS A 1236 -28.46 -19.30 -28.68
C LYS A 1236 -28.73 -20.47 -29.64
N ILE A 1237 -28.60 -20.26 -30.95
CA ILE A 1237 -28.76 -21.34 -31.95
C ILE A 1237 -27.68 -22.39 -31.78
N LEU A 1238 -26.41 -21.98 -31.69
CA LEU A 1238 -25.29 -22.90 -31.43
C LEU A 1238 -25.51 -23.68 -30.14
N LYS A 1239 -25.89 -22.99 -29.06
CA LYS A 1239 -26.19 -23.59 -27.76
C LYS A 1239 -27.30 -24.64 -27.84
N LYS A 1240 -28.45 -24.28 -28.43
CA LYS A 1240 -29.63 -25.14 -28.61
C LYS A 1240 -29.30 -26.47 -29.30
N TYR A 1241 -28.39 -26.44 -30.29
CA TYR A 1241 -28.05 -27.64 -31.04
C TYR A 1241 -26.93 -28.44 -30.39
N LEU A 1242 -25.90 -27.80 -29.84
CA LEU A 1242 -24.69 -28.45 -29.32
C LEU A 1242 -24.83 -28.97 -27.89
N GLU A 1243 -25.56 -28.26 -27.02
CA GLU A 1243 -25.97 -28.72 -25.69
C GLU A 1243 -27.27 -29.52 -25.78
#